data_AF-A0A4Z0FA14-F1
#
_entry.id   AF-A0A4Z0FA14-F1
#
_cell.length_a   1.000
_cell.length_b   1.000
_cell.length_c   1.000
_cell.angle_alpha   90.00
_cell.angle_beta   90.00
_cell.angle_gamma   90.00
#
_symmetry.space_group_name_H-M   'P 1'
#
loop_
_entity.id
_entity.type
_entity.pdbx_description
1 polymer ?
#
loop_
_entity_poly.entity_id
_entity_poly.type
_entity_poly.pdbx_seq_one_letter_code
_entity_poly.pdbx_strand_id
1 'polypeptide(L)'
;MNKKTWSRLVGMVLLLSLGSAWAFDAFVVQDIRVQGLERHDVSRVYRAINLNVGDQVDERRVQQMTRDLFKTGYFSDVGFSREGDAIVIRVVERPSIARFTVTGNKEIPSDQLLKGLRDVGLTEGRAFDRSVLEQVEQELRRQYFANGRYAVKIETDIKEETDNRVAVAITIDEGDVASIRRINIVGNEAFSDEELLQPLRSRSKSWWRLFGSRDRYSQQVFSGDLETLTSFYQDRGYLNFRVESTQVSLSPDKESIYLTINVYEGPKYNVSEVALLGELVVPESQLRSLITIRPGSTFSRQEATETAKKISERLGDEGYAFAQVEPMTDIDEANRQVKINLLVKPGNRYYVRNVNFRGNVTTQDQALRREMRQYEGASFAASEVTRSRVRLARLPFIEQADVQVRPVPGESNLVDVDYEVTERSAGAFQVGVGYSSGQGVLVNANVSHSNWFGTGNRVSLDFVTSEFSRNYSASLTQPFYTLDGVSRTISLFQRTTDSLTRVSSRFDTDTWGGSLRYGIPITEYDSIRLGGSFRSTQLTVLEGSTPQQIIDFVDQNGDSFNALTFDTGWVRDTRNRTVFADKGYIHRLFADISIPVADLEYYKLTYDYEQYFPINRHLIGTARLGVGYADSYGDTTDLPPYEKFFAGGINSVRGYQGSSLGTRDEYNNPLGGNFRTITQLEMLFPTLLGESRNTRFSLFVDAGNVFDTYDDFDAGELRASTGVGFQWLTPILGLLEFAIAYPLNDESGDDTEVFSFTFGATF
;
A
#
# COMPACT_ATOMS: atom_id res chain seq x y z
N MET A 1 2.72 77.84 -27.17
CA MET A 1 1.34 77.29 -27.15
C MET A 1 1.36 75.91 -26.50
N ASN A 2 0.47 75.64 -25.56
CA ASN A 2 0.60 74.60 -24.54
C ASN A 2 0.22 73.20 -25.08
N LYS A 3 0.93 72.11 -24.74
CA LYS A 3 0.58 70.74 -25.20
C LYS A 3 -0.85 70.32 -24.82
N LYS A 4 -1.41 70.90 -23.75
CA LYS A 4 -2.82 70.74 -23.33
C LYS A 4 -3.84 71.40 -24.26
N THR A 5 -3.47 72.41 -25.05
CA THR A 5 -4.39 73.03 -26.02
C THR A 5 -4.42 72.26 -27.35
N TRP A 6 -3.34 71.56 -27.70
CA TRP A 6 -3.31 70.73 -28.91
C TRP A 6 -4.04 69.40 -28.73
N SER A 7 -3.96 68.76 -27.56
CA SER A 7 -4.78 67.57 -27.25
C SER A 7 -6.28 67.88 -27.15
N ARG A 8 -6.65 69.08 -26.70
CA ARG A 8 -8.05 69.55 -26.70
C ARG A 8 -8.56 69.87 -28.10
N LEU A 9 -7.73 70.44 -28.99
CA LEU A 9 -8.09 70.68 -30.39
C LEU A 9 -8.19 69.38 -31.21
N VAL A 10 -7.30 68.41 -31.00
CA VAL A 10 -7.38 67.08 -31.63
C VAL A 10 -8.59 66.29 -31.11
N GLY A 11 -8.90 66.38 -29.80
CA GLY A 11 -10.12 65.81 -29.24
C GLY A 11 -11.41 66.46 -29.75
N MET A 12 -11.40 67.77 -30.02
CA MET A 12 -12.56 68.49 -30.54
C MET A 12 -12.79 68.26 -32.05
N VAL A 13 -11.72 68.04 -32.82
CA VAL A 13 -11.82 67.65 -34.24
C VAL A 13 -12.26 66.19 -34.41
N LEU A 14 -11.89 65.28 -33.50
CA LEU A 14 -12.39 63.90 -33.47
C LEU A 14 -13.86 63.79 -33.00
N LEU A 15 -14.35 64.75 -32.20
CA LEU A 15 -15.77 64.85 -31.82
C LEU A 15 -16.64 65.50 -32.92
N LEU A 16 -16.05 66.26 -33.85
CA LEU A 16 -16.74 66.87 -35.00
C LEU A 16 -16.67 66.03 -36.28
N SER A 17 -15.94 64.90 -36.27
CA SER A 17 -15.99 63.85 -37.28
C SER A 17 -16.88 62.67 -36.89
N LEU A 18 -17.85 62.89 -35.98
CA LEU A 18 -19.04 62.04 -35.88
C LEU A 18 -19.89 62.30 -37.13
N GLY A 19 -19.44 61.73 -38.25
CA GLY A 19 -20.29 61.55 -39.42
C GLY A 19 -21.56 60.86 -38.96
N SER A 20 -22.70 61.33 -39.44
CA SER A 20 -24.01 60.72 -39.24
C SER A 20 -23.85 59.21 -39.24
N ALA A 21 -24.12 58.56 -38.12
CA ALA A 21 -24.43 57.15 -38.13
C ALA A 21 -25.68 57.05 -39.00
N TRP A 22 -25.49 56.69 -40.27
CA TRP A 22 -26.59 56.32 -41.13
C TRP A 22 -27.21 55.10 -40.47
N ALA A 23 -28.34 55.31 -39.80
CA ALA A 23 -29.21 54.24 -39.37
C ALA A 23 -29.40 53.32 -40.58
N PHE A 24 -29.24 52.01 -40.37
CA PHE A 24 -29.41 51.04 -41.44
C PHE A 24 -30.89 51.03 -41.80
N ASP A 25 -31.28 51.86 -42.77
CA ASP A 25 -32.68 51.95 -43.22
C ASP A 25 -33.12 50.56 -43.68
N ALA A 26 -34.21 50.10 -43.08
CA ALA A 26 -34.73 48.77 -43.35
C ALA A 26 -34.99 48.62 -44.84
N PHE A 27 -34.38 47.62 -45.47
CA PHE A 27 -34.44 47.42 -46.91
C PHE A 27 -34.71 45.96 -47.24
N VAL A 28 -35.27 45.73 -48.42
CA VAL A 28 -35.55 44.39 -48.93
C VAL A 28 -34.34 43.91 -49.71
N VAL A 29 -33.78 42.77 -49.32
CA VAL A 29 -32.57 42.21 -49.94
C VAL A 29 -32.92 41.57 -51.27
N GLN A 30 -32.33 42.04 -52.37
CA GLN A 30 -32.52 41.44 -53.71
C GLN A 30 -31.37 40.53 -54.14
N ASP A 31 -30.20 40.68 -53.51
CA ASP A 31 -29.00 39.89 -53.79
C ASP A 31 -28.16 39.74 -52.52
N ILE A 32 -27.52 38.58 -52.32
CA ILE A 32 -26.64 38.30 -51.18
C ILE A 32 -25.28 37.91 -51.73
N ARG A 33 -24.24 38.67 -51.37
CA ARG A 33 -22.85 38.41 -51.78
C ARG A 33 -21.99 38.15 -50.57
N VAL A 34 -21.15 37.12 -50.66
CA VAL A 34 -20.18 36.80 -49.60
C VAL A 34 -18.77 36.96 -50.14
N GLN A 35 -17.91 37.62 -49.38
CA GLN A 35 -16.51 37.88 -49.71
C GLN A 35 -15.61 37.45 -48.57
N GLY A 36 -14.41 36.95 -48.88
CA GLY A 36 -13.41 36.53 -47.89
C GLY A 36 -13.53 35.08 -47.42
N LEU A 37 -14.33 34.27 -48.11
CA LEU A 37 -14.29 32.80 -47.96
C LEU A 37 -13.09 32.24 -48.71
N GLU A 38 -12.41 31.29 -48.08
CA GLU A 38 -11.24 30.61 -48.64
C GLU A 38 -11.48 29.10 -48.70
N ARG A 39 -11.91 28.48 -47.60
CA ARG A 39 -12.12 27.03 -47.49
C ARG A 39 -13.58 26.63 -47.34
N HIS A 40 -14.41 27.51 -46.77
CA HIS A 40 -15.79 27.19 -46.48
C HIS A 40 -16.69 27.57 -47.65
N ASP A 41 -17.62 26.69 -48.01
CA ASP A 41 -18.61 26.96 -49.06
C ASP A 41 -19.57 28.06 -48.62
N VAL A 42 -19.95 28.94 -49.57
CA VAL A 42 -20.90 30.05 -49.35
C VAL A 42 -22.23 29.60 -48.74
N SER A 43 -22.65 28.37 -49.05
CA SER A 43 -23.85 27.73 -48.53
C SER A 43 -23.83 27.55 -47.00
N ARG A 44 -22.66 27.59 -46.36
CA ARG A 44 -22.54 27.56 -44.89
C ARG A 44 -22.88 28.91 -44.27
N VAL A 45 -22.48 30.01 -44.91
CA VAL A 45 -22.82 31.37 -44.49
C VAL A 45 -24.33 31.59 -44.60
N TYR A 46 -24.94 31.18 -45.72
CA TYR A 46 -26.39 31.30 -45.92
C TYR A 46 -27.22 30.50 -44.90
N ARG A 47 -26.79 29.28 -44.58
CA ARG A 47 -27.46 28.47 -43.54
C ARG A 47 -27.34 29.06 -42.14
N ALA A 48 -26.21 29.70 -41.82
CA ALA A 48 -25.98 30.29 -40.50
C ALA A 48 -26.82 31.55 -40.26
N ILE A 49 -26.94 32.43 -41.26
CA ILE A 49 -27.69 33.69 -41.13
C ILE A 49 -29.20 33.55 -41.36
N ASN A 50 -29.64 32.46 -41.98
CA ASN A 50 -31.03 32.19 -42.35
C ASN A 50 -31.70 33.42 -43.00
N LEU A 51 -31.10 33.89 -44.10
CA LEU A 51 -31.52 35.06 -44.87
C LEU A 51 -31.80 34.63 -46.31
N ASN A 52 -32.97 34.99 -46.83
CA ASN A 52 -33.35 34.74 -48.21
C ASN A 52 -33.49 36.06 -48.99
N VAL A 53 -33.35 35.95 -50.31
CA VAL A 53 -33.69 37.05 -51.22
C VAL A 53 -35.18 37.35 -51.09
N GLY A 54 -35.53 38.61 -50.81
CA GLY A 54 -36.87 39.08 -50.51
C GLY A 54 -37.12 39.41 -49.02
N ASP A 55 -36.21 39.05 -48.12
CA ASP A 55 -36.33 39.36 -46.70
C ASP A 55 -36.00 40.84 -46.40
N GLN A 56 -36.69 41.41 -45.41
CA GLN A 56 -36.40 42.75 -44.91
C GLN A 56 -35.28 42.70 -43.85
N VAL A 57 -34.20 43.44 -44.07
CA VAL A 57 -33.06 43.53 -43.15
C VAL A 57 -33.01 44.89 -42.50
N ASP A 58 -33.09 44.90 -41.17
CA ASP A 58 -32.86 46.06 -40.30
C ASP A 58 -31.57 45.86 -39.48
N GLU A 59 -31.19 46.89 -38.71
CA GLU A 59 -29.98 46.85 -37.88
C GLU A 59 -29.99 45.70 -36.85
N ARG A 60 -31.17 45.36 -36.30
CA ARG A 60 -31.30 44.24 -35.35
C ARG A 60 -31.04 42.91 -36.02
N ARG A 61 -31.54 42.73 -37.25
CA ARG A 61 -31.29 41.55 -38.06
C ARG A 61 -29.82 41.42 -38.40
N VAL A 62 -29.13 42.51 -38.75
CA VAL A 62 -27.67 42.51 -38.96
C VAL A 62 -26.94 42.05 -37.71
N GLN A 63 -27.24 42.63 -36.53
CA GLN A 63 -26.60 42.21 -35.27
C GLN A 63 -26.87 40.73 -34.94
N GLN A 64 -28.06 40.22 -35.23
CA GLN A 64 -28.39 38.81 -35.05
C GLN A 64 -27.57 37.92 -36.00
N MET A 65 -27.51 38.26 -37.29
CA MET A 65 -26.72 37.53 -38.29
C MET A 65 -25.22 37.55 -37.97
N THR A 66 -24.69 38.68 -37.49
CA THR A 66 -23.31 38.77 -36.98
C THR A 66 -23.08 37.78 -35.85
N ARG A 67 -23.96 37.74 -34.84
CA ARG A 67 -23.87 36.76 -33.73
C ARG A 67 -23.97 35.33 -34.21
N ASP A 68 -24.88 35.04 -35.14
CA ASP A 68 -25.09 33.67 -35.63
C ASP A 68 -23.91 33.19 -36.48
N LEU A 69 -23.24 34.08 -37.24
CA LEU A 69 -21.98 33.75 -37.90
C LEU A 69 -20.84 33.52 -36.92
N PHE A 70 -20.68 34.36 -35.88
CA PHE A 70 -19.66 34.11 -34.85
C PHE A 70 -19.90 32.80 -34.08
N LYS A 71 -21.15 32.43 -33.79
CA LYS A 71 -21.50 31.15 -33.14
C LYS A 71 -21.06 29.91 -33.94
N THR A 72 -20.87 30.03 -35.26
CA THR A 72 -20.36 28.91 -36.06
C THR A 72 -18.90 28.57 -35.72
N GLY A 73 -18.15 29.51 -35.13
CA GLY A 73 -16.74 29.34 -34.78
C GLY A 73 -15.78 29.34 -35.97
N TYR A 74 -16.26 29.63 -37.19
CA TYR A 74 -15.45 29.62 -38.41
C TYR A 74 -14.83 30.97 -38.77
N PHE A 75 -15.33 32.06 -38.21
CA PHE A 75 -14.95 33.42 -38.64
C PHE A 75 -14.35 34.22 -37.48
N SER A 76 -13.27 34.96 -37.75
CA SER A 76 -12.61 35.85 -36.79
C SER A 76 -13.15 37.27 -36.87
N ASP A 77 -13.65 37.66 -38.04
CA ASP A 77 -14.29 38.96 -38.27
C ASP A 77 -15.44 38.80 -39.28
N VAL A 78 -16.50 39.58 -39.06
CA VAL A 78 -17.72 39.55 -39.87
C VAL A 78 -18.25 40.98 -40.03
N GLY A 79 -18.21 41.49 -41.25
CA GLY A 79 -18.76 42.78 -41.63
C GLY A 79 -19.95 42.65 -42.58
N PHE A 80 -20.94 43.53 -42.40
CA PHE A 80 -22.06 43.67 -43.32
C PHE A 80 -22.03 45.06 -43.93
N SER A 81 -22.10 45.14 -45.26
CA SER A 81 -22.25 46.40 -46.00
C SER A 81 -23.36 46.29 -47.02
N ARG A 82 -24.04 47.41 -47.31
CA ARG A 82 -25.07 47.49 -48.35
C ARG A 82 -24.49 48.14 -49.61
N GLU A 83 -24.70 47.51 -50.76
CA GLU A 83 -24.37 48.06 -52.08
C GLU A 83 -25.63 48.03 -52.96
N GLY A 84 -26.31 49.17 -53.11
CA GLY A 84 -27.60 49.23 -53.79
C GLY A 84 -28.68 48.41 -53.05
N ASP A 85 -29.25 47.41 -53.72
CA ASP A 85 -30.22 46.46 -53.14
C ASP A 85 -29.59 45.09 -52.77
N ALA A 86 -28.25 45.01 -52.79
CA ALA A 86 -27.50 43.83 -52.39
C ALA A 86 -26.90 43.99 -50.97
N ILE A 87 -26.91 42.90 -50.19
CA ILE A 87 -26.15 42.80 -48.95
C ILE A 87 -24.82 42.10 -49.21
N VAL A 88 -23.72 42.74 -48.83
CA VAL A 88 -22.36 42.22 -48.94
C VAL A 88 -21.87 41.82 -47.56
N ILE A 89 -21.63 40.52 -47.38
CA ILE A 89 -21.13 39.90 -46.16
C ILE A 89 -19.62 39.68 -46.35
N ARG A 90 -18.81 40.44 -45.65
CA ARG A 90 -17.36 40.24 -45.61
C ARG A 90 -17.04 39.39 -44.40
N VAL A 91 -16.39 38.25 -44.61
CA VAL A 91 -15.96 37.37 -43.54
C VAL A 91 -14.45 37.19 -43.61
N VAL A 92 -13.82 37.03 -42.46
CA VAL A 92 -12.44 36.55 -42.36
C VAL A 92 -12.48 35.16 -41.74
N GLU A 93 -12.18 34.14 -42.53
CA GLU A 93 -12.13 32.75 -42.04
C GLU A 93 -10.99 32.57 -41.03
N ARG A 94 -11.29 31.90 -39.92
CA ARG A 94 -10.27 31.44 -38.97
C ARG A 94 -9.43 30.36 -39.64
N PRO A 95 -8.09 30.40 -39.45
CA PRO A 95 -7.23 29.35 -39.98
C PRO A 95 -7.55 28.01 -39.33
N SER A 96 -7.31 26.92 -40.05
CA SER A 96 -7.43 25.57 -39.47
C SER A 96 -6.12 25.09 -38.85
N ILE A 97 -6.19 24.32 -37.77
CA ILE A 97 -5.01 23.78 -37.10
C ILE A 97 -4.41 22.67 -37.97
N ALA A 98 -3.22 22.90 -38.53
CA ALA A 98 -2.49 21.91 -39.34
C ALA A 98 -1.84 20.84 -38.47
N ARG A 99 -1.20 21.28 -37.38
CA ARG A 99 -0.50 20.43 -36.41
C ARG A 99 -0.50 21.09 -35.04
N PHE A 100 -0.54 20.27 -33.99
CA PHE A 100 -0.49 20.73 -32.61
C PHE A 100 0.57 19.96 -31.83
N THR A 101 1.58 20.65 -31.30
CA THR A 101 2.69 20.00 -30.57
C THR A 101 2.84 20.57 -29.17
N VAL A 102 3.00 19.69 -28.17
CA VAL A 102 3.32 20.05 -26.79
C VAL A 102 4.68 19.46 -26.43
N THR A 103 5.59 20.27 -25.90
CA THR A 103 6.93 19.85 -25.51
C THR A 103 7.28 20.35 -24.10
N GLY A 104 8.15 19.60 -23.41
CA GLY A 104 8.66 19.96 -22.08
C GLY A 104 7.77 19.58 -20.88
N ASN A 105 6.61 18.97 -21.14
CA ASN A 105 5.72 18.41 -20.11
C ASN A 105 6.23 17.04 -19.60
N LYS A 106 6.83 17.01 -18.42
CA LYS A 106 7.25 15.79 -17.72
C LYS A 106 6.28 15.38 -16.62
N GLU A 107 5.65 16.35 -15.96
CA GLU A 107 4.71 16.11 -14.85
C GLU A 107 3.35 15.61 -15.36
N ILE A 108 2.83 16.22 -16.43
CA ILE A 108 1.55 15.83 -17.04
C ILE A 108 1.86 15.09 -18.34
N PRO A 109 1.50 13.80 -18.47
CA PRO A 109 1.72 13.03 -19.68
C PRO A 109 1.09 13.67 -20.93
N SER A 110 1.80 13.62 -22.07
CA SER A 110 1.37 14.29 -23.30
C SER A 110 0.03 13.76 -23.83
N ASP A 111 -0.25 12.47 -23.66
CA ASP A 111 -1.50 11.83 -24.04
C ASP A 111 -2.70 12.39 -23.27
N GLN A 112 -2.55 12.63 -21.96
CA GLN A 112 -3.58 13.25 -21.12
C GLN A 112 -3.83 14.70 -21.53
N LEU A 113 -2.76 15.48 -21.79
CA LEU A 113 -2.86 16.86 -22.26
C LEU A 113 -3.57 16.93 -23.62
N LEU A 114 -3.14 16.13 -24.59
CA LEU A 114 -3.72 16.10 -25.94
C LEU A 114 -5.18 15.62 -25.93
N LYS A 115 -5.58 14.79 -24.97
CA LYS A 115 -6.99 14.43 -24.78
C LYS A 115 -7.81 15.63 -24.30
N GLY A 116 -7.36 16.33 -23.25
CA GLY A 116 -8.06 17.51 -22.75
C GLY A 116 -8.16 18.64 -23.79
N LEU A 117 -7.11 18.84 -24.59
CA LEU A 117 -7.10 19.82 -25.69
C LEU A 117 -8.11 19.49 -26.79
N ARG A 118 -8.27 18.20 -27.12
CA ARG A 118 -9.31 17.72 -28.06
C ARG A 118 -10.72 18.02 -27.55
N ASP A 119 -10.96 17.82 -26.25
CA ASP A 119 -12.28 18.04 -25.65
C ASP A 119 -12.70 19.52 -25.68
N VAL A 120 -11.73 20.46 -25.62
CA VAL A 120 -11.97 21.91 -25.76
C VAL A 120 -11.89 22.41 -27.22
N GLY A 121 -11.70 21.51 -28.19
CA GLY A 121 -11.77 21.82 -29.61
C GLY A 121 -10.45 22.26 -30.27
N LEU A 122 -9.33 22.22 -29.56
CA LEU A 122 -7.98 22.48 -30.10
C LEU A 122 -7.37 21.17 -30.60
N THR A 123 -7.70 20.78 -31.83
CA THR A 123 -7.18 19.58 -32.47
C THR A 123 -6.99 19.80 -33.96
N GLU A 124 -6.13 18.98 -34.58
CA GLU A 124 -5.86 19.03 -36.01
C GLU A 124 -7.16 18.97 -36.84
N GLY A 125 -7.24 19.83 -37.86
CA GLY A 125 -8.39 19.96 -38.76
C GLY A 125 -9.53 20.84 -38.26
N ARG A 126 -9.51 21.33 -37.01
CA ARG A 126 -10.51 22.30 -36.48
C ARG A 126 -10.08 23.75 -36.72
N ALA A 127 -11.04 24.67 -36.72
CA ALA A 127 -10.78 26.11 -36.78
C ALA A 127 -10.04 26.54 -35.51
N PHE A 128 -8.96 27.31 -35.68
CA PHE A 128 -8.15 27.84 -34.59
C PHE A 128 -8.85 29.02 -33.92
N ASP A 129 -9.02 28.92 -32.60
CA ASP A 129 -9.51 30.01 -31.77
C ASP A 129 -8.44 30.43 -30.76
N ARG A 130 -7.91 31.63 -30.94
CA ARG A 130 -6.88 32.20 -30.06
C ARG A 130 -7.37 32.36 -28.62
N SER A 131 -8.64 32.70 -28.41
CA SER A 131 -9.19 32.88 -27.06
C SER A 131 -9.24 31.56 -26.29
N VAL A 132 -9.51 30.46 -26.98
CA VAL A 132 -9.48 29.11 -26.40
C VAL A 132 -8.04 28.71 -26.06
N LEU A 133 -7.07 29.01 -26.93
CA LEU A 133 -5.65 28.77 -26.64
C LEU A 133 -5.17 29.54 -25.41
N GLU A 134 -5.54 30.81 -25.27
CA GLU A 134 -5.20 31.64 -24.11
C GLU A 134 -5.86 31.12 -22.81
N GLN A 135 -7.10 30.64 -22.88
CA GLN A 135 -7.76 29.98 -21.75
C GLN A 135 -7.05 28.68 -21.35
N VAL A 136 -6.63 27.89 -22.34
CA VAL A 136 -5.85 26.67 -22.13
C VAL A 136 -4.50 26.98 -21.49
N GLU A 137 -3.78 28.01 -21.94
CA GLU A 137 -2.52 28.43 -21.31
C GLU A 137 -2.72 28.78 -19.83
N GLN A 138 -3.78 29.53 -19.51
CA GLN A 138 -4.13 29.87 -18.13
C GLN A 138 -4.51 28.65 -17.29
N GLU A 139 -5.27 27.71 -17.87
CA GLU A 139 -5.65 26.47 -17.18
C GLU A 139 -4.45 25.56 -16.93
N LEU A 140 -3.60 25.37 -17.94
CA LEU A 140 -2.35 24.62 -17.78
C LEU A 140 -1.47 25.22 -16.69
N ARG A 141 -1.31 26.56 -16.68
CA ARG A 141 -0.58 27.25 -15.61
C ARG A 141 -1.20 26.98 -14.24
N ARG A 142 -2.52 27.00 -14.12
CA ARG A 142 -3.26 26.69 -12.88
C ARG A 142 -3.01 25.25 -12.41
N GLN A 143 -3.03 24.29 -13.32
CA GLN A 143 -2.77 22.88 -13.01
C GLN A 143 -1.33 22.68 -12.50
N TYR A 144 -0.35 23.29 -13.16
CA TYR A 144 1.04 23.27 -12.68
C TYR A 144 1.20 23.94 -11.32
N PHE A 145 0.51 25.06 -11.06
CA PHE A 145 0.49 25.70 -9.74
C PHE A 145 -0.15 24.82 -8.66
N ALA A 146 -1.23 24.10 -8.98
CA ALA A 146 -1.87 23.16 -8.05
C ALA A 146 -0.94 22.00 -7.63
N ASN A 147 0.01 21.66 -8.51
CA ASN A 147 1.05 20.64 -8.29
C ASN A 147 2.37 21.22 -7.75
N GLY A 148 2.39 22.49 -7.31
CA GLY A 148 3.55 23.12 -6.67
C GLY A 148 4.62 23.67 -7.62
N ARG A 149 4.35 23.70 -8.93
CA ARG A 149 5.29 24.23 -9.93
C ARG A 149 5.01 25.70 -10.27
N TYR A 150 5.35 26.59 -9.33
CA TYR A 150 5.15 28.03 -9.49
C TYR A 150 6.15 28.70 -10.44
N ALA A 151 7.27 28.04 -10.71
CA ALA A 151 8.29 28.49 -11.66
C ALA A 151 7.94 28.19 -13.13
N VAL A 152 6.80 27.54 -13.40
CA VAL A 152 6.41 27.14 -14.76
C VAL A 152 6.32 28.34 -15.70
N LYS A 153 6.88 28.19 -16.90
CA LYS A 153 6.71 29.09 -18.04
C LYS A 153 6.08 28.29 -19.18
N ILE A 154 5.01 28.84 -19.73
CA ILE A 154 4.28 28.25 -20.85
C ILE A 154 4.36 29.27 -21.97
N GLU A 155 4.95 28.88 -23.09
CA GLU A 155 5.08 29.71 -24.29
C GLU A 155 4.30 29.06 -25.43
N THR A 156 3.40 29.83 -26.04
CA THR A 156 2.64 29.40 -27.21
C THR A 156 3.15 30.09 -28.46
N ASP A 157 3.61 29.32 -29.43
CA ASP A 157 4.07 29.82 -30.73
C ASP A 157 3.05 29.42 -31.81
N ILE A 158 2.64 30.42 -32.61
CA ILE A 158 1.64 30.25 -33.68
C ILE A 158 2.34 30.60 -34.99
N LYS A 159 2.53 29.59 -35.84
CA LYS A 159 3.11 29.77 -37.18
C LYS A 159 2.04 29.62 -38.23
N GLU A 160 1.85 30.67 -39.02
CA GLU A 160 1.00 30.60 -40.21
C GLU A 160 1.61 29.67 -41.26
N GLU A 161 0.78 28.84 -41.87
CA GLU A 161 1.11 27.92 -42.95
C GLU A 161 0.26 28.24 -44.20
N THR A 162 0.59 27.62 -45.32
CA THR A 162 -0.20 27.74 -46.56
C THR A 162 -1.63 27.22 -46.37
N ASP A 163 -2.54 27.75 -47.18
CA ASP A 163 -3.96 27.36 -47.25
C ASP A 163 -4.78 27.71 -45.99
N ASN A 164 -4.53 28.90 -45.42
CA ASN A 164 -5.18 29.42 -44.21
C ASN A 164 -5.12 28.41 -43.06
N ARG A 165 -3.89 28.03 -42.71
CA ARG A 165 -3.60 27.07 -41.66
C ARG A 165 -2.62 27.64 -40.65
N VAL A 166 -2.66 27.10 -39.45
CA VAL A 166 -1.69 27.42 -38.40
C VAL A 166 -1.12 26.15 -37.77
N ALA A 167 0.17 26.16 -37.51
CA ALA A 167 0.83 25.23 -36.60
C ALA A 167 0.90 25.88 -35.22
N VAL A 168 0.40 25.18 -34.21
CA VAL A 168 0.42 25.64 -32.81
C VAL A 168 1.40 24.79 -32.03
N ALA A 169 2.39 25.43 -31.41
CA ALA A 169 3.36 24.78 -30.54
C ALA A 169 3.26 25.35 -29.12
N ILE A 170 3.05 24.49 -28.13
CA ILE A 170 3.12 24.85 -26.71
C ILE A 170 4.43 24.29 -26.14
N THR A 171 5.32 25.17 -25.72
CA THR A 171 6.55 24.80 -25.03
C THR A 171 6.38 25.08 -23.54
N ILE A 172 6.58 24.06 -22.71
CA ILE A 172 6.44 24.14 -21.25
C ILE A 172 7.82 23.97 -20.63
N ASP A 173 8.30 25.00 -19.94
CA ASP A 173 9.39 24.90 -18.99
C ASP A 173 8.79 24.77 -17.60
N GLU A 174 8.82 23.57 -17.02
CA GLU A 174 8.19 23.28 -15.74
C GLU A 174 8.86 23.98 -14.56
N GLY A 175 10.14 24.36 -14.69
CA GLY A 175 10.97 24.88 -13.62
C GLY A 175 11.14 23.91 -12.43
N ASP A 176 11.90 24.36 -11.44
CA ASP A 176 12.08 23.63 -10.18
C ASP A 176 10.81 23.65 -9.32
N VAL A 177 10.61 22.59 -8.55
CA VAL A 177 9.47 22.48 -7.63
C VAL A 177 9.72 23.36 -6.41
N ALA A 178 8.80 24.28 -6.13
CA ALA A 178 8.88 25.11 -4.95
C ALA A 178 8.66 24.27 -3.69
N SER A 179 9.57 24.39 -2.73
CA SER A 179 9.54 23.61 -1.48
C SER A 179 8.96 24.42 -0.32
N ILE A 180 8.16 23.78 0.52
CA ILE A 180 7.64 24.38 1.76
C ILE A 180 8.83 24.61 2.68
N ARG A 181 9.15 25.89 2.89
CA ARG A 181 10.25 26.29 3.77
C ARG A 181 9.79 26.34 5.23
N ARG A 182 8.59 26.85 5.48
CA ARG A 182 8.02 26.98 6.82
C ARG A 182 6.50 26.95 6.76
N ILE A 183 5.91 26.32 7.77
CA ILE A 183 4.48 26.39 8.08
C ILE A 183 4.39 27.08 9.43
N ASN A 184 3.55 28.10 9.53
CA ASN A 184 3.32 28.87 10.74
C ASN A 184 1.84 28.82 11.10
N ILE A 185 1.53 28.51 12.35
CA ILE A 185 0.16 28.56 12.86
C ILE A 185 0.08 29.77 13.78
N VAL A 186 -1.00 30.54 13.66
CA VAL A 186 -1.20 31.78 14.40
C VAL A 186 -2.58 31.73 15.05
N GLY A 187 -2.64 32.04 16.35
CA GLY A 187 -3.88 31.98 17.13
C GLY A 187 -4.04 30.68 17.93
N ASN A 188 -3.08 29.76 17.84
CA ASN A 188 -2.99 28.63 18.75
C ASN A 188 -2.35 29.04 20.08
N GLU A 189 -2.99 28.67 21.18
CA GLU A 189 -2.55 28.93 22.56
C GLU A 189 -2.53 27.63 23.38
N ALA A 190 -3.46 26.69 23.10
CA ALA A 190 -3.56 25.43 23.81
C ALA A 190 -2.53 24.38 23.37
N PHE A 191 -2.07 24.44 22.12
CA PHE A 191 -1.12 23.49 21.54
C PHE A 191 0.02 24.21 20.83
N SER A 192 1.21 23.61 20.88
CA SER A 192 2.36 24.17 20.16
C SER A 192 2.28 23.89 18.65
N ASP A 193 2.92 24.74 17.84
CA ASP A 193 3.03 24.52 16.39
C ASP A 193 3.58 23.13 16.07
N GLU A 194 4.55 22.65 16.84
CA GLU A 194 5.19 21.35 16.62
C GLU A 194 4.19 20.19 16.77
N GLU A 195 3.32 20.24 17.78
CA GLU A 195 2.25 19.26 18.01
C GLU A 195 1.21 19.29 16.89
N LEU A 196 0.80 20.49 16.45
CA LEU A 196 -0.20 20.69 15.41
C LEU A 196 0.31 20.31 14.02
N LEU A 197 1.61 20.49 13.76
CA LEU A 197 2.24 20.09 12.51
C LEU A 197 2.48 18.57 12.45
N GLN A 198 2.60 17.87 13.58
CA GLN A 198 2.88 16.43 13.66
C GLN A 198 1.88 15.52 12.90
N PRO A 199 0.56 15.74 12.90
CA PRO A 199 -0.37 14.92 12.11
C PRO A 199 -0.41 15.29 10.60
N LEU A 200 0.15 16.44 10.19
CA LEU A 200 0.01 16.94 8.83
C LEU A 200 0.92 16.20 7.83
N ARG A 201 0.45 16.10 6.58
CA ARG A 201 1.18 15.51 5.45
C ARG A 201 2.23 16.47 4.90
N SER A 202 1.90 17.77 4.79
CA SER A 202 2.84 18.82 4.39
C SER A 202 3.90 19.06 5.46
N ARG A 203 5.17 19.19 5.04
CA ARG A 203 6.31 19.41 5.94
C ARG A 203 7.29 20.44 5.43
N SER A 204 7.97 21.10 6.36
CA SER A 204 9.16 21.88 6.04
C SER A 204 10.33 20.98 5.65
N LYS A 205 11.16 21.45 4.71
CA LYS A 205 12.38 20.78 4.27
C LYS A 205 13.35 20.59 5.46
N SER A 206 13.67 19.34 5.79
CA SER A 206 14.58 18.98 6.89
C SER A 206 15.92 18.45 6.36
N TRP A 207 17.03 18.89 6.94
CA TRP A 207 18.38 18.70 6.40
C TRP A 207 18.88 17.24 6.34
N TRP A 208 18.27 16.33 7.10
CA TRP A 208 18.63 14.91 7.17
C TRP A 208 17.74 13.97 6.33
N ARG A 209 16.72 14.50 5.63
CA ARG A 209 15.75 13.70 4.87
C ARG A 209 15.98 13.83 3.36
N LEU A 210 16.93 13.05 2.83
CA LEU A 210 17.33 13.08 1.41
C LEU A 210 16.36 12.37 0.45
N PHE A 211 15.36 11.61 0.94
CA PHE A 211 14.51 10.73 0.10
C PHE A 211 12.99 10.96 0.23
N GLY A 212 12.53 12.17 0.58
CA GLY A 212 11.10 12.47 0.75
C GLY A 212 10.57 13.53 -0.21
N SER A 213 9.32 13.37 -0.69
CA SER A 213 8.59 14.36 -1.51
C SER A 213 7.56 15.19 -0.73
N ARG A 214 7.57 15.09 0.61
CA ARG A 214 6.57 15.72 1.51
C ARG A 214 6.77 17.23 1.71
N ASP A 215 7.89 17.77 1.24
CA ASP A 215 8.18 19.21 1.22
C ASP A 215 7.61 19.91 -0.02
N ARG A 216 6.99 19.18 -0.95
CA ARG A 216 6.31 19.76 -2.11
C ARG A 216 4.93 20.28 -1.72
N TYR A 217 4.63 21.53 -2.10
CA TYR A 217 3.30 22.09 -1.91
C TYR A 217 2.30 21.53 -2.92
N SER A 218 1.12 21.18 -2.44
CA SER A 218 -0.07 20.93 -3.27
C SER A 218 -1.29 21.46 -2.55
N GLN A 219 -2.15 22.19 -3.26
CA GLN A 219 -3.39 22.74 -2.70
C GLN A 219 -4.29 21.64 -2.12
N GLN A 220 -4.34 20.47 -2.76
CA GLN A 220 -5.16 19.34 -2.32
C GLN A 220 -4.65 18.76 -1.00
N VAL A 221 -3.33 18.57 -0.88
CA VAL A 221 -2.70 18.08 0.35
C VAL A 221 -2.91 19.07 1.48
N PHE A 222 -2.68 20.37 1.22
CA PHE A 222 -2.86 21.42 2.21
C PHE A 222 -4.31 21.51 2.70
N SER A 223 -5.30 21.37 1.81
CA SER A 223 -6.72 21.36 2.20
C SER A 223 -7.06 20.18 3.12
N GLY A 224 -6.49 19.00 2.83
CA GLY A 224 -6.60 17.83 3.73
C GLY A 224 -5.91 18.03 5.08
N ASP A 225 -4.79 18.76 5.10
CA ASP A 225 -4.11 19.12 6.34
C ASP A 225 -4.93 20.10 7.20
N LEU A 226 -5.67 21.05 6.61
CA LEU A 226 -6.60 21.92 7.34
C LEU A 226 -7.76 21.15 7.97
N GLU A 227 -8.28 20.13 7.28
CA GLU A 227 -9.31 19.24 7.84
C GLU A 227 -8.74 18.37 8.97
N THR A 228 -7.50 17.91 8.80
CA THR A 228 -6.76 17.17 9.84
C THR A 228 -6.58 18.02 11.10
N LEU A 229 -6.23 19.30 10.93
CA LEU A 229 -6.12 20.27 12.02
C LEU A 229 -7.48 20.50 12.69
N THR A 230 -8.55 20.67 11.90
CA THR A 230 -9.92 20.85 12.41
C THR A 230 -10.36 19.64 13.25
N SER A 231 -10.11 18.43 12.75
CA SER A 231 -10.38 17.19 13.46
C SER A 231 -9.55 17.10 14.74
N PHE A 232 -8.24 17.41 14.69
CA PHE A 232 -7.35 17.38 15.86
C PHE A 232 -7.89 18.17 17.06
N TYR A 233 -8.42 19.37 16.82
CA TYR A 233 -9.01 20.23 17.84
C TYR A 233 -10.38 19.73 18.30
N GLN A 234 -11.26 19.36 17.38
CA GLN A 234 -12.61 18.89 17.70
C GLN A 234 -12.60 17.56 18.47
N ASP A 235 -11.60 16.71 18.23
CA ASP A 235 -11.37 15.46 18.96
C ASP A 235 -10.83 15.69 20.38
N ARG A 236 -10.43 16.93 20.70
CA ARG A 236 -9.94 17.37 22.02
C ARG A 236 -10.88 18.35 22.71
N GLY A 237 -12.12 18.46 22.24
CA GLY A 237 -13.20 19.21 22.88
C GLY A 237 -13.37 20.65 22.41
N TYR A 238 -12.65 21.08 21.38
CA TYR A 238 -12.75 22.43 20.82
C TYR A 238 -13.79 22.46 19.68
N LEU A 239 -15.09 22.42 20.03
CA LEU A 239 -16.17 22.31 19.03
C LEU A 239 -16.24 23.51 18.09
N ASN A 240 -15.91 24.69 18.61
CA ASN A 240 -15.96 25.96 17.89
C ASN A 240 -14.64 26.29 17.18
N PHE A 241 -13.71 25.33 17.09
CA PHE A 241 -12.48 25.49 16.33
C PHE A 241 -12.80 25.82 14.87
N ARG A 242 -12.12 26.83 14.33
CA ARG A 242 -12.21 27.19 12.92
C ARG A 242 -10.89 27.76 12.41
N VAL A 243 -10.59 27.46 11.15
CA VAL A 243 -9.53 28.15 10.40
C VAL A 243 -10.10 29.46 9.88
N GLU A 244 -9.58 30.60 10.35
CA GLU A 244 -10.10 31.93 9.99
C GLU A 244 -9.57 32.37 8.62
N SER A 245 -8.31 32.09 8.31
CA SER A 245 -7.73 32.35 6.99
C SER A 245 -6.44 31.57 6.77
N THR A 246 -6.09 31.37 5.50
CA THR A 246 -4.82 30.76 5.08
C THR A 246 -4.10 31.68 4.12
N GLN A 247 -2.81 31.91 4.34
CA GLN A 247 -1.97 32.72 3.47
C GLN A 247 -0.83 31.86 2.93
N VAL A 248 -0.67 31.87 1.60
CA VAL A 248 0.41 31.19 0.89
C VAL A 248 1.27 32.26 0.25
N SER A 249 2.52 32.38 0.68
CA SER A 249 3.48 33.31 0.08
C SER A 249 4.64 32.56 -0.56
N LEU A 250 5.10 33.11 -1.68
CA LEU A 250 6.17 32.57 -2.51
C LEU A 250 7.38 33.51 -2.43
N SER A 251 8.58 32.96 -2.30
CA SER A 251 9.81 33.75 -2.38
C SER A 251 10.01 34.37 -3.76
N PRO A 252 10.76 35.48 -3.89
CA PRO A 252 11.01 36.13 -5.18
C PRO A 252 11.67 35.23 -6.23
N ASP A 253 12.51 34.28 -5.80
CA ASP A 253 13.14 33.25 -6.65
C ASP A 253 12.20 32.11 -7.06
N LYS A 254 10.98 32.07 -6.50
CA LYS A 254 9.96 31.02 -6.69
C LYS A 254 10.37 29.63 -6.21
N GLU A 255 11.39 29.50 -5.36
CA GLU A 255 11.88 28.22 -4.86
C GLU A 255 11.30 27.82 -3.48
N SER A 256 10.80 28.79 -2.71
CA SER A 256 10.35 28.61 -1.32
C SER A 256 8.92 29.07 -1.11
N ILE A 257 8.12 28.22 -0.46
CA ILE A 257 6.74 28.51 -0.05
C ILE A 257 6.67 28.66 1.47
N TYR A 258 5.97 29.68 1.92
CA TYR A 258 5.64 29.91 3.32
C TYR A 258 4.12 29.85 3.51
N LEU A 259 3.68 28.98 4.41
CA LEU A 259 2.26 28.76 4.71
C LEU A 259 1.95 29.37 6.08
N THR A 260 0.95 30.24 6.16
CA THR A 260 0.45 30.78 7.42
C THR A 260 -1.01 30.40 7.59
N ILE A 261 -1.32 29.73 8.70
CA ILE A 261 -2.68 29.28 9.05
C ILE A 261 -3.13 30.07 10.27
N ASN A 262 -4.12 30.95 10.08
CA ASN A 262 -4.73 31.69 11.19
C ASN A 262 -5.92 30.89 11.71
N VAL A 263 -5.93 30.59 13.01
CA VAL A 263 -6.92 29.73 13.65
C VAL A 263 -7.58 30.44 14.84
N TYR A 264 -8.82 30.05 15.13
CA TYR A 264 -9.51 30.37 16.37
C TYR A 264 -9.82 29.06 17.09
N GLU A 265 -9.22 28.84 18.26
CA GLU A 265 -9.37 27.59 19.01
C GLU A 265 -10.77 27.42 19.62
N GLY A 266 -11.32 28.50 20.18
CA GLY A 266 -12.56 28.46 20.96
C GLY A 266 -12.40 27.76 22.32
N PRO A 267 -13.45 27.74 23.15
CA PRO A 267 -13.40 27.09 24.45
C PRO A 267 -13.51 25.56 24.33
N LYS A 268 -12.96 24.87 25.34
CA LYS A 268 -13.06 23.42 25.48
C LYS A 268 -14.38 23.02 26.15
N TYR A 269 -15.06 22.03 25.59
CA TYR A 269 -16.32 21.47 26.11
C TYR A 269 -16.13 20.04 26.62
N ASN A 270 -16.88 19.71 27.68
CA ASN A 270 -16.99 18.35 28.20
C ASN A 270 -18.40 17.80 27.94
N VAL A 271 -18.50 16.47 27.82
CA VAL A 271 -19.76 15.79 27.59
C VAL A 271 -20.59 15.80 28.87
N SER A 272 -21.83 16.30 28.85
CA SER A 272 -22.74 16.27 30.00
C SER A 272 -23.56 14.98 30.03
N GLU A 273 -24.06 14.56 28.87
CA GLU A 273 -24.95 13.41 28.74
C GLU A 273 -24.82 12.79 27.33
N VAL A 274 -24.98 11.47 27.25
CA VAL A 274 -25.14 10.75 25.98
C VAL A 274 -26.49 10.05 25.98
N ALA A 275 -27.38 10.46 25.08
CA ALA A 275 -28.73 9.93 24.96
C ALA A 275 -28.91 9.16 23.64
N LEU A 276 -29.60 8.03 23.69
CA LEU A 276 -30.08 7.31 22.52
C LEU A 276 -31.52 7.74 22.24
N LEU A 277 -31.79 8.21 21.03
CA LEU A 277 -33.11 8.65 20.59
C LEU A 277 -33.53 7.85 19.35
N GLY A 278 -34.81 7.85 19.01
CA GLY A 278 -35.34 7.18 17.81
C GLY A 278 -35.88 5.78 18.08
N GLU A 279 -35.80 4.90 17.08
CA GLU A 279 -36.36 3.54 17.14
C GLU A 279 -35.29 2.52 17.49
N LEU A 280 -35.40 1.92 18.68
CA LEU A 280 -34.44 0.93 19.18
C LEU A 280 -34.95 -0.50 18.90
N VAL A 281 -34.52 -1.09 17.79
CA VAL A 281 -34.86 -2.47 17.39
C VAL A 281 -34.03 -3.54 18.10
N VAL A 282 -32.98 -3.12 18.83
CA VAL A 282 -32.11 -3.96 19.66
C VAL A 282 -32.22 -3.46 21.11
N PRO A 283 -32.11 -4.33 22.14
CA PRO A 283 -32.15 -3.88 23.53
C PRO A 283 -31.18 -2.72 23.80
N GLU A 284 -31.69 -1.66 24.43
CA GLU A 284 -30.92 -0.44 24.71
C GLU A 284 -29.63 -0.74 25.49
N SER A 285 -29.64 -1.74 26.36
CA SER A 285 -28.45 -2.18 27.10
C SER A 285 -27.29 -2.61 26.20
N GLN A 286 -27.58 -3.26 25.06
CA GLN A 286 -26.56 -3.65 24.09
C GLN A 286 -26.01 -2.42 23.36
N LEU A 287 -26.87 -1.49 22.95
CA LEU A 287 -26.44 -0.27 22.28
C LEU A 287 -25.62 0.64 23.21
N ARG A 288 -26.03 0.75 24.49
CA ARG A 288 -25.29 1.47 25.52
C ARG A 288 -23.90 0.89 25.78
N SER A 289 -23.73 -0.44 25.67
CA SER A 289 -22.42 -1.08 25.84
C SER A 289 -21.40 -0.70 24.75
N LEU A 290 -21.88 -0.24 23.58
CA LEU A 290 -21.05 0.21 22.47
C LEU A 290 -20.63 1.68 22.59
N ILE A 291 -21.29 2.45 23.47
CA ILE A 291 -20.99 3.86 23.71
C ILE A 291 -19.69 3.93 24.52
N THR A 292 -18.61 4.40 23.88
CA THR A 292 -17.31 4.58 24.54
C THR A 292 -17.23 5.90 25.30
N ILE A 293 -18.05 6.89 24.91
CA ILE A 293 -18.08 8.23 25.47
C ILE A 293 -18.70 8.20 26.88
N ARG A 294 -18.05 8.86 27.85
CA ARG A 294 -18.53 8.93 29.23
C ARG A 294 -18.95 10.34 29.60
N PRO A 295 -20.09 10.54 30.28
CA PRO A 295 -20.40 11.81 30.92
C PRO A 295 -19.22 12.32 31.76
N GLY A 296 -18.87 13.59 31.61
CA GLY A 296 -17.72 14.25 32.23
C GLY A 296 -16.42 14.18 31.43
N SER A 297 -16.31 13.33 30.39
CA SER A 297 -15.12 13.31 29.53
C SER A 297 -15.07 14.53 28.62
N THR A 298 -13.88 14.85 28.11
CA THR A 298 -13.74 15.83 27.03
C THR A 298 -14.47 15.34 25.79
N PHE A 299 -15.16 16.24 25.08
CA PHE A 299 -15.82 15.89 23.83
C PHE A 299 -14.81 15.47 22.76
N SER A 300 -15.15 14.44 21.99
CA SER A 300 -14.41 14.03 20.81
C SER A 300 -15.37 13.73 19.66
N ARG A 301 -15.20 14.42 18.52
CA ARG A 301 -16.00 14.17 17.32
C ARG A 301 -15.73 12.78 16.77
N GLN A 302 -14.48 12.34 16.78
CA GLN A 302 -14.08 11.00 16.40
C GLN A 302 -14.79 9.94 17.26
N GLU A 303 -14.78 10.06 18.59
CA GLU A 303 -15.46 9.08 19.45
C GLU A 303 -16.98 9.04 19.21
N ALA A 304 -17.61 10.19 18.95
CA ALA A 304 -19.04 10.26 18.64
C ALA A 304 -19.35 9.58 17.30
N THR A 305 -18.53 9.83 16.29
CA THR A 305 -18.67 9.23 14.95
C THR A 305 -18.41 7.72 14.98
N GLU A 306 -17.38 7.28 15.71
CA GLU A 306 -17.07 5.87 15.90
C GLU A 306 -18.16 5.14 16.69
N THR A 307 -18.71 5.78 17.73
CA THR A 307 -19.85 5.24 18.49
C THR A 307 -21.07 5.08 17.60
N ALA A 308 -21.43 6.12 16.84
CA ALA A 308 -22.54 6.07 15.90
C ALA A 308 -22.36 4.94 14.88
N LYS A 309 -21.15 4.82 14.31
CA LYS A 309 -20.80 3.74 13.39
C LYS A 309 -20.93 2.35 14.01
N LYS A 310 -20.42 2.13 15.23
CA LYS A 310 -20.55 0.83 15.94
C LYS A 310 -22.01 0.44 16.18
N ILE A 311 -22.84 1.42 16.53
CA ILE A 311 -24.29 1.20 16.69
C ILE A 311 -24.91 0.85 15.33
N SER A 312 -24.61 1.58 14.26
CA SER A 312 -25.08 1.24 12.91
C SER A 312 -24.64 -0.15 12.46
N GLU A 313 -23.38 -0.54 12.70
CA GLU A 313 -22.86 -1.87 12.38
C GLU A 313 -23.58 -2.96 13.17
N ARG A 314 -23.79 -2.76 14.48
CA ARG A 314 -24.54 -3.68 15.34
C ARG A 314 -25.98 -3.88 14.87
N LEU A 315 -26.65 -2.81 14.41
CA LEU A 315 -27.97 -2.89 13.80
C LEU A 315 -27.90 -3.62 12.46
N GLY A 316 -26.86 -3.35 11.66
CA GLY A 316 -26.57 -4.06 10.43
C GLY A 316 -26.43 -5.57 10.63
N ASP A 317 -25.87 -6.03 11.75
CA ASP A 317 -25.76 -7.45 12.10
C ASP A 317 -27.11 -8.13 12.38
N GLU A 318 -28.16 -7.37 12.68
CA GLU A 318 -29.53 -7.88 12.79
C GLU A 318 -30.30 -7.86 11.45
N GLY A 319 -29.64 -7.43 10.36
CA GLY A 319 -30.23 -7.32 9.02
C GLY A 319 -30.60 -5.91 8.59
N TYR A 320 -30.35 -4.87 9.40
CA TYR A 320 -30.69 -3.49 9.04
C TYR A 320 -29.58 -2.84 8.22
N ALA A 321 -29.48 -3.22 6.94
CA ALA A 321 -28.36 -2.85 6.06
C ALA A 321 -28.12 -1.35 5.87
N PHE A 322 -29.19 -0.55 5.94
CA PHE A 322 -29.14 0.91 5.77
C PHE A 322 -29.47 1.66 7.06
N ALA A 323 -29.20 1.06 8.22
CA ALA A 323 -29.37 1.73 9.51
C ALA A 323 -28.49 2.99 9.60
N GLN A 324 -29.11 4.10 9.99
CA GLN A 324 -28.45 5.39 10.16
C GLN A 324 -28.46 5.78 11.64
N VAL A 325 -27.31 6.20 12.15
CA VAL A 325 -27.17 6.76 13.49
C VAL A 325 -26.52 8.12 13.35
N GLU A 326 -27.27 9.17 13.66
CA GLU A 326 -26.82 10.56 13.51
C GLU A 326 -26.44 11.13 14.87
N PRO A 327 -25.16 11.49 15.12
CA PRO A 327 -24.76 12.19 16.33
C PRO A 327 -25.14 13.67 16.21
N MET A 328 -26.10 14.10 17.02
CA MET A 328 -26.50 15.51 17.16
C MET A 328 -25.95 16.06 18.47
N THR A 329 -25.27 17.21 18.41
CA THR A 329 -24.74 17.90 19.59
C THR A 329 -25.65 19.04 20.00
N ASP A 330 -26.03 19.07 21.27
CA ASP A 330 -26.70 20.19 21.92
C ASP A 330 -25.69 20.88 22.85
N ILE A 331 -25.32 22.12 22.50
CA ILE A 331 -24.20 22.84 23.11
C ILE A 331 -24.73 23.81 24.16
N ASP A 332 -24.30 23.62 25.41
CA ASP A 332 -24.48 24.58 26.49
C ASP A 332 -23.21 25.44 26.61
N GLU A 333 -23.25 26.63 26.00
CA GLU A 333 -22.15 27.59 26.02
C GLU A 333 -21.86 28.14 27.43
N ALA A 334 -22.88 28.26 28.28
CA ALA A 334 -22.74 28.85 29.62
C ALA A 334 -21.96 27.92 30.55
N ASN A 335 -22.27 26.62 30.52
CA ASN A 335 -21.61 25.60 31.35
C ASN A 335 -20.41 24.92 30.67
N ARG A 336 -20.12 25.27 29.41
CA ARG A 336 -19.09 24.61 28.56
C ARG A 336 -19.31 23.09 28.49
N GLN A 337 -20.57 22.70 28.30
CA GLN A 337 -21.00 21.32 28.26
C GLN A 337 -21.67 21.00 26.92
N VAL A 338 -21.60 19.74 26.50
CA VAL A 338 -22.28 19.27 25.30
C VAL A 338 -23.05 17.99 25.60
N LYS A 339 -24.33 17.97 25.24
CA LYS A 339 -25.14 16.75 25.23
C LYS A 339 -25.08 16.13 23.85
N ILE A 340 -24.78 14.84 23.79
CA ILE A 340 -24.70 14.08 22.54
C ILE A 340 -25.96 13.22 22.41
N ASN A 341 -26.79 13.54 21.44
CA ASN A 341 -27.99 12.80 21.08
C ASN A 341 -27.69 11.91 19.88
N LEU A 342 -27.66 10.59 20.07
CA LEU A 342 -27.48 9.60 19.00
C LEU A 342 -28.86 9.20 18.48
N LEU A 343 -29.28 9.78 17.35
CA LEU A 343 -30.58 9.50 16.74
C LEU A 343 -30.49 8.23 15.88
N VAL A 344 -31.14 7.16 16.32
CA VAL A 344 -31.16 5.84 15.68
C VAL A 344 -32.35 5.72 14.72
N LYS A 345 -32.06 5.44 13.45
CA LYS A 345 -33.01 5.19 12.36
C LYS A 345 -32.69 3.82 11.73
N PRO A 346 -33.31 2.73 12.17
CA PRO A 346 -32.95 1.37 11.73
C PRO A 346 -33.33 1.07 10.28
N GLY A 347 -34.46 1.59 9.79
CA GLY A 347 -34.95 1.28 8.45
C GLY A 347 -35.48 -0.16 8.32
N ASN A 348 -35.45 -0.70 7.10
CA ASN A 348 -35.94 -2.07 6.82
C ASN A 348 -34.89 -3.14 7.15
N ARG A 349 -35.37 -4.35 7.43
CA ARG A 349 -34.54 -5.56 7.55
C ARG A 349 -34.37 -6.21 6.18
N TYR A 350 -33.14 -6.60 5.85
CA TYR A 350 -32.73 -7.11 4.55
C TYR A 350 -32.12 -8.51 4.61
N TYR A 351 -32.36 -9.28 3.56
CA TYR A 351 -31.67 -10.53 3.26
C TYR A 351 -30.81 -10.36 2.01
N VAL A 352 -29.66 -11.01 1.99
CA VAL A 352 -28.75 -10.96 0.85
C VAL A 352 -29.25 -11.93 -0.20
N ARG A 353 -29.63 -11.41 -1.38
CA ARG A 353 -30.06 -12.23 -2.51
C ARG A 353 -28.84 -12.82 -3.22
N ASN A 354 -27.97 -11.95 -3.75
CA ASN A 354 -26.77 -12.34 -4.47
C ASN A 354 -25.52 -11.63 -3.93
N VAL A 355 -24.38 -12.31 -4.03
CA VAL A 355 -23.04 -11.78 -3.84
C VAL A 355 -22.34 -11.81 -5.20
N ASN A 356 -22.10 -10.63 -5.74
CA ASN A 356 -21.50 -10.46 -7.06
C ASN A 356 -20.07 -9.95 -6.95
N PHE A 357 -19.21 -10.38 -7.87
CA PHE A 357 -17.85 -9.87 -8.01
C PHE A 357 -17.70 -9.14 -9.34
N ARG A 358 -16.97 -8.02 -9.33
CA ARG A 358 -16.68 -7.22 -10.53
C ARG A 358 -15.21 -6.83 -10.52
N GLY A 359 -14.62 -6.72 -11.72
CA GLY A 359 -13.21 -6.38 -11.89
C GLY A 359 -12.25 -7.57 -11.80
N ASN A 360 -12.76 -8.77 -11.52
CA ASN A 360 -12.03 -10.02 -11.62
C ASN A 360 -11.94 -10.50 -13.08
N VAL A 361 -10.97 -9.95 -13.82
CA VAL A 361 -10.79 -10.26 -15.25
C VAL A 361 -10.06 -11.58 -15.43
N THR A 362 -9.01 -11.81 -14.64
CA THR A 362 -8.19 -13.02 -14.71
C THR A 362 -8.51 -14.02 -13.61
N THR A 363 -9.02 -13.55 -12.47
CA THR A 363 -9.35 -14.36 -11.30
C THR A 363 -10.74 -14.97 -11.44
N GLN A 364 -10.83 -16.27 -11.17
CA GLN A 364 -12.08 -17.01 -11.17
C GLN A 364 -12.95 -16.58 -9.98
N ASP A 365 -14.26 -16.49 -10.20
CA ASP A 365 -15.25 -16.14 -9.17
C ASP A 365 -15.07 -17.00 -7.91
N GLN A 366 -14.86 -18.31 -8.06
CA GLN A 366 -14.70 -19.24 -6.93
C GLN A 366 -13.52 -18.87 -6.01
N ALA A 367 -12.44 -18.30 -6.56
CA ALA A 367 -11.28 -17.89 -5.76
C ALA A 367 -11.60 -16.70 -4.85
N LEU A 368 -12.58 -15.86 -5.22
CA LEU A 368 -13.09 -14.75 -4.41
C LEU A 368 -14.25 -15.18 -3.53
N ARG A 369 -15.18 -15.99 -4.05
CA ARG A 369 -16.39 -16.45 -3.36
C ARG A 369 -16.10 -17.26 -2.11
N ARG A 370 -15.03 -18.06 -2.10
CA ARG A 370 -14.58 -18.81 -0.91
C ARG A 370 -14.10 -17.91 0.25
N GLU A 371 -13.83 -16.64 0.00
CA GLU A 371 -13.46 -15.68 1.04
C GLU A 371 -14.68 -15.06 1.74
N MET A 372 -15.89 -15.32 1.25
CA MET A 372 -17.12 -14.73 1.78
C MET A 372 -17.50 -15.32 3.14
N ARG A 373 -17.88 -14.43 4.04
CA ARG A 373 -18.54 -14.75 5.30
C ARG A 373 -20.01 -14.34 5.32
N GLN A 374 -20.36 -13.32 4.54
CA GLN A 374 -21.75 -13.07 4.20
C GLN A 374 -22.16 -14.07 3.10
N TYR A 375 -23.12 -14.94 3.41
CA TYR A 375 -23.67 -15.89 2.44
C TYR A 375 -24.90 -15.32 1.72
N GLU A 376 -25.10 -15.79 0.48
CA GLU A 376 -26.33 -15.61 -0.28
C GLU A 376 -27.49 -16.34 0.40
N GLY A 377 -28.69 -15.77 0.35
CA GLY A 377 -29.88 -16.29 1.02
C GLY A 377 -29.93 -16.09 2.54
N ALA A 378 -28.87 -15.55 3.16
CA ALA A 378 -28.83 -15.28 4.59
C ALA A 378 -29.35 -13.88 4.94
N SER A 379 -29.68 -13.66 6.23
CA SER A 379 -29.89 -12.30 6.75
C SER A 379 -28.64 -11.47 6.50
N PHE A 380 -28.81 -10.20 6.14
CA PHE A 380 -27.68 -9.29 6.02
C PHE A 380 -26.99 -9.15 7.38
N ALA A 381 -25.65 -9.15 7.38
CA ALA A 381 -24.83 -8.84 8.54
C ALA A 381 -23.66 -7.93 8.14
N ALA A 382 -23.61 -6.72 8.71
CA ALA A 382 -22.60 -5.72 8.36
C ALA A 382 -21.18 -6.18 8.70
N SER A 383 -21.01 -6.86 9.84
CA SER A 383 -19.75 -7.44 10.28
C SER A 383 -19.22 -8.46 9.29
N GLU A 384 -20.07 -9.36 8.78
CA GLU A 384 -19.67 -10.40 7.82
C GLU A 384 -19.37 -9.84 6.43
N VAL A 385 -20.14 -8.86 5.96
CA VAL A 385 -19.84 -8.13 4.71
C VAL A 385 -18.48 -7.44 4.79
N THR A 386 -18.20 -6.78 5.93
CA THR A 386 -16.93 -6.10 6.18
C THR A 386 -15.77 -7.10 6.29
N ARG A 387 -15.97 -8.23 6.99
CA ARG A 387 -14.97 -9.29 7.11
C ARG A 387 -14.63 -9.89 5.75
N SER A 388 -15.64 -10.12 4.92
CA SER A 388 -15.48 -10.62 3.54
C SER A 388 -14.64 -9.66 2.69
N ARG A 389 -14.93 -8.35 2.71
CA ARG A 389 -14.12 -7.32 2.03
C ARG A 389 -12.67 -7.35 2.51
N VAL A 390 -12.45 -7.41 3.82
CA VAL A 390 -11.09 -7.46 4.39
C VAL A 390 -10.34 -8.71 3.95
N ARG A 391 -11.00 -9.86 3.87
CA ARG A 391 -10.39 -11.10 3.37
C ARG A 391 -9.99 -10.99 1.90
N LEU A 392 -10.85 -10.42 1.05
CA LEU A 392 -10.54 -10.13 -0.35
C LEU A 392 -9.33 -9.20 -0.49
N ALA A 393 -9.32 -8.09 0.26
CA ALA A 393 -8.23 -7.11 0.22
C ALA A 393 -6.88 -7.66 0.71
N ARG A 394 -6.88 -8.79 1.43
CA ARG A 394 -5.66 -9.49 1.88
C ARG A 394 -5.11 -10.48 0.85
N LEU A 395 -5.83 -10.76 -0.24
CA LEU A 395 -5.34 -11.65 -1.28
C LEU A 395 -4.15 -11.01 -2.01
N PRO A 396 -3.07 -11.76 -2.27
CA PRO A 396 -1.83 -11.21 -2.83
C PRO A 396 -1.98 -10.68 -4.27
N PHE A 397 -3.06 -11.06 -4.97
CA PHE A 397 -3.38 -10.67 -6.34
C PHE A 397 -4.51 -9.61 -6.44
N ILE A 398 -4.99 -9.08 -5.30
CA ILE A 398 -6.01 -8.02 -5.25
C ILE A 398 -5.39 -6.75 -4.68
N GLU A 399 -5.42 -5.65 -5.42
CA GLU A 399 -4.94 -4.33 -4.98
C GLU A 399 -5.89 -3.69 -3.99
N GLN A 400 -7.16 -3.64 -4.37
CA GLN A 400 -8.24 -3.00 -3.65
C GLN A 400 -9.50 -3.83 -3.78
N ALA A 401 -10.29 -3.85 -2.72
CA ALA A 401 -11.61 -4.46 -2.70
C ALA A 401 -12.59 -3.49 -2.03
N ASP A 402 -13.55 -3.02 -2.80
CA ASP A 402 -14.65 -2.20 -2.34
C ASP A 402 -15.93 -3.02 -2.29
N VAL A 403 -16.88 -2.56 -1.50
CA VAL A 403 -18.18 -3.23 -1.36
C VAL A 403 -19.29 -2.21 -1.47
N GLN A 404 -20.30 -2.54 -2.28
CA GLN A 404 -21.51 -1.77 -2.43
C GLN A 404 -22.70 -2.66 -2.09
N VAL A 405 -23.55 -2.21 -1.18
CA VAL A 405 -24.81 -2.88 -0.86
C VAL A 405 -25.92 -2.16 -1.60
N ARG A 406 -26.58 -2.85 -2.52
CA ARG A 406 -27.61 -2.26 -3.40
C ARG A 406 -28.98 -2.87 -3.10
N PRO A 407 -30.01 -2.05 -2.84
CA PRO A 407 -31.37 -2.56 -2.70
C PRO A 407 -31.86 -3.12 -4.05
N VAL A 408 -32.56 -4.24 -4.01
CA VAL A 408 -33.14 -4.85 -5.21
C VAL A 408 -34.36 -4.04 -5.65
N PRO A 409 -34.39 -3.48 -6.88
CA PRO A 409 -35.55 -2.70 -7.34
C PRO A 409 -36.85 -3.51 -7.29
N GLY A 410 -37.89 -2.92 -6.70
CA GLY A 410 -39.20 -3.57 -6.55
C GLY A 410 -39.35 -4.45 -5.30
N GLU A 411 -38.26 -4.70 -4.56
CA GLU A 411 -38.27 -5.50 -3.34
C GLU A 411 -37.87 -4.64 -2.12
N SER A 412 -38.56 -4.83 -0.99
CA SER A 412 -38.36 -3.98 0.21
C SER A 412 -37.40 -4.57 1.23
N ASN A 413 -37.08 -5.85 1.11
CA ASN A 413 -36.33 -6.66 2.07
C ASN A 413 -35.17 -7.44 1.44
N LEU A 414 -34.79 -7.16 0.18
CA LEU A 414 -33.67 -7.81 -0.50
C LEU A 414 -32.60 -6.81 -0.92
N VAL A 415 -31.34 -7.21 -0.74
CA VAL A 415 -30.15 -6.50 -1.22
C VAL A 415 -29.25 -7.45 -2.01
N ASP A 416 -28.56 -6.89 -3.00
CA ASP A 416 -27.37 -7.51 -3.58
C ASP A 416 -26.12 -6.88 -2.95
N VAL A 417 -25.10 -7.69 -2.70
CA VAL A 417 -23.79 -7.24 -2.22
C VAL A 417 -22.79 -7.38 -3.35
N ASP A 418 -22.27 -6.26 -3.82
CA ASP A 418 -21.36 -6.21 -4.95
C ASP A 418 -19.96 -5.85 -4.48
N TYR A 419 -19.03 -6.80 -4.65
CA TYR A 419 -17.62 -6.60 -4.40
C TYR A 419 -16.93 -6.16 -5.70
N GLU A 420 -16.42 -4.93 -5.71
CA GLU A 420 -15.63 -4.39 -6.82
C GLU A 420 -14.15 -4.54 -6.46
N VAL A 421 -13.44 -5.38 -7.22
CA VAL A 421 -12.04 -5.69 -6.98
C VAL A 421 -11.16 -5.15 -8.10
N THR A 422 -10.01 -4.59 -7.72
CA THR A 422 -8.95 -4.21 -8.64
C THR A 422 -7.85 -5.26 -8.56
N GLU A 423 -7.63 -6.01 -9.64
CA GLU A 423 -6.56 -7.02 -9.71
C GLU A 423 -5.19 -6.35 -9.84
N ARG A 424 -4.18 -6.90 -9.15
CA ARG A 424 -2.76 -6.58 -9.36
C ARG A 424 -2.01 -7.79 -9.90
N SER A 425 -0.78 -7.57 -10.37
CA SER A 425 0.09 -8.67 -10.77
C SER A 425 0.25 -9.69 -9.63
N ALA A 426 -0.13 -10.93 -9.90
CA ALA A 426 0.00 -12.05 -8.97
C ALA A 426 1.40 -12.69 -8.99
N GLY A 427 2.22 -12.32 -9.97
CA GLY A 427 3.59 -12.77 -10.15
C GLY A 427 4.57 -11.93 -9.33
N ALA A 428 5.48 -12.61 -8.63
CA ALA A 428 6.56 -12.00 -7.86
C ALA A 428 7.89 -12.67 -8.25
N PHE A 429 8.90 -11.84 -8.49
CA PHE A 429 10.29 -12.26 -8.61
C PHE A 429 11.08 -11.58 -7.52
N GLN A 430 11.79 -12.37 -6.71
CA GLN A 430 12.58 -11.89 -5.59
C GLN A 430 13.98 -12.46 -5.73
N VAL A 431 14.99 -11.61 -5.66
CA VAL A 431 16.39 -12.01 -5.57
C VAL A 431 16.95 -11.36 -4.32
N GLY A 432 17.50 -12.19 -3.43
CA GLY A 432 18.18 -11.75 -2.24
C GLY A 432 19.63 -12.25 -2.25
N VAL A 433 20.50 -11.44 -1.68
CA VAL A 433 21.84 -11.85 -1.29
C VAL A 433 21.91 -11.66 0.22
N GLY A 434 22.35 -12.70 0.90
CA GLY A 434 22.53 -12.75 2.33
C GLY A 434 23.94 -13.15 2.71
N TYR A 435 24.23 -13.01 4.00
CA TYR A 435 25.40 -13.62 4.61
C TYR A 435 25.00 -14.15 5.98
N SER A 436 25.59 -15.26 6.38
CA SER A 436 25.51 -15.80 7.73
C SER A 436 26.87 -16.34 8.12
N SER A 437 27.30 -16.13 9.36
CA SER A 437 28.59 -16.64 9.84
C SER A 437 28.70 -18.16 9.75
N GLY A 438 27.58 -18.90 9.82
CA GLY A 438 27.54 -20.36 9.71
C GLY A 438 27.44 -20.92 8.29
N GLN A 439 26.93 -20.15 7.31
CA GLN A 439 26.66 -20.62 5.94
C GLN A 439 27.37 -19.83 4.83
N GLY A 440 28.12 -18.78 5.18
CA GLY A 440 28.80 -17.92 4.22
C GLY A 440 27.83 -17.03 3.44
N VAL A 441 28.16 -16.73 2.19
CA VAL A 441 27.31 -15.95 1.29
C VAL A 441 26.12 -16.81 0.85
N LEU A 442 24.91 -16.29 1.02
CA LEU A 442 23.68 -16.89 0.52
C LEU A 442 23.15 -16.09 -0.67
N VAL A 443 22.71 -16.76 -1.71
CA VAL A 443 21.98 -16.15 -2.81
C VAL A 443 20.67 -16.90 -2.96
N ASN A 444 19.57 -16.20 -2.79
CA ASN A 444 18.23 -16.76 -2.98
C ASN A 444 17.55 -16.08 -4.18
N ALA A 445 16.92 -16.87 -5.02
CA ALA A 445 16.01 -16.42 -6.06
C ALA A 445 14.68 -17.15 -5.91
N ASN A 446 13.59 -16.41 -5.80
CA ASN A 446 12.23 -16.94 -5.78
C ASN A 446 11.46 -16.37 -6.97
N VAL A 447 10.84 -17.27 -7.73
CA VAL A 447 9.80 -16.93 -8.71
C VAL A 447 8.51 -17.51 -8.19
N SER A 448 7.48 -16.69 -7.96
CA SER A 448 6.19 -17.19 -7.52
C SER A 448 5.02 -16.52 -8.24
N HIS A 449 3.94 -17.27 -8.39
CA HIS A 449 2.68 -16.78 -8.96
C HIS A 449 1.54 -17.19 -8.03
N SER A 450 0.94 -16.25 -7.31
CA SER A 450 -0.03 -16.53 -6.24
C SER A 450 -1.48 -16.67 -6.71
N ASN A 451 -1.72 -16.60 -8.02
CA ASN A 451 -3.04 -16.76 -8.64
C ASN A 451 -2.97 -17.60 -9.93
N TRP A 452 -2.28 -18.74 -9.88
CA TRP A 452 -2.00 -19.55 -11.07
C TRP A 452 -3.30 -19.92 -11.81
N PHE A 453 -3.38 -19.55 -13.10
CA PHE A 453 -4.59 -19.65 -13.93
C PHE A 453 -5.88 -19.06 -13.31
N GLY A 454 -5.75 -18.04 -12.46
CA GLY A 454 -6.91 -17.39 -11.83
C GLY A 454 -7.56 -18.18 -10.70
N THR A 455 -6.98 -19.31 -10.28
CA THR A 455 -7.59 -20.24 -9.30
C THR A 455 -7.35 -19.83 -7.84
N GLY A 456 -6.53 -18.80 -7.60
CA GLY A 456 -6.00 -18.46 -6.29
C GLY A 456 -5.01 -19.49 -5.73
N ASN A 457 -4.50 -20.41 -6.56
CA ASN A 457 -3.41 -21.32 -6.21
C ASN A 457 -2.06 -20.63 -6.39
N ARG A 458 -1.08 -21.02 -5.58
CA ARG A 458 0.28 -20.49 -5.63
C ARG A 458 1.25 -21.52 -6.23
N VAL A 459 1.97 -21.13 -7.27
CA VAL A 459 3.15 -21.87 -7.75
C VAL A 459 4.40 -21.11 -7.30
N SER A 460 5.42 -21.80 -6.79
CA SER A 460 6.73 -21.22 -6.51
C SER A 460 7.87 -22.08 -7.05
N LEU A 461 8.93 -21.40 -7.49
CA LEU A 461 10.23 -21.96 -7.76
C LEU A 461 11.23 -21.21 -6.88
N ASP A 462 11.98 -21.95 -6.08
CA ASP A 462 12.86 -21.45 -5.06
C ASP A 462 14.27 -22.00 -5.30
N PHE A 463 15.23 -21.10 -5.44
CA PHE A 463 16.64 -21.41 -5.64
C PHE A 463 17.40 -20.75 -4.49
N VAL A 464 18.02 -21.53 -3.62
CA VAL A 464 18.84 -21.03 -2.51
C VAL A 464 20.20 -21.69 -2.60
N THR A 465 21.22 -20.91 -2.93
CA THR A 465 22.60 -21.35 -2.92
C THR A 465 23.34 -20.67 -1.78
N SER A 466 24.20 -21.41 -1.11
CA SER A 466 25.14 -20.94 -0.10
C SER A 466 26.54 -21.47 -0.44
N GLU A 467 27.51 -21.22 0.42
CA GLU A 467 28.85 -21.81 0.27
C GLU A 467 28.85 -23.34 0.44
N PHE A 468 27.93 -23.88 1.25
CA PHE A 468 27.91 -25.31 1.62
C PHE A 468 26.69 -26.09 1.13
N SER A 469 25.65 -25.41 0.63
CA SER A 469 24.44 -26.09 0.15
C SER A 469 23.80 -25.39 -1.04
N ARG A 470 23.19 -26.18 -1.92
CA ARG A 470 22.39 -25.74 -3.06
C ARG A 470 21.03 -26.41 -2.96
N ASN A 471 19.99 -25.60 -2.80
CA ASN A 471 18.62 -26.04 -2.66
C ASN A 471 17.79 -25.51 -3.82
N TYR A 472 17.18 -26.42 -4.57
CA TYR A 472 16.22 -26.10 -5.62
C TYR A 472 14.89 -26.74 -5.23
N SER A 473 13.80 -25.98 -5.25
CA SER A 473 12.48 -26.54 -5.01
C SER A 473 11.41 -25.90 -5.88
N ALA A 474 10.40 -26.69 -6.20
CA ALA A 474 9.21 -26.28 -6.91
C ALA A 474 8.00 -26.68 -6.07
N SER A 475 7.07 -25.77 -5.83
CA SER A 475 5.86 -26.07 -5.06
C SER A 475 4.59 -25.55 -5.72
N LEU A 476 3.51 -26.32 -5.56
CA LEU A 476 2.14 -25.94 -5.86
C LEU A 476 1.34 -26.00 -4.57
N THR A 477 0.87 -24.84 -4.12
CA THR A 477 0.01 -24.71 -2.93
C THR A 477 -1.40 -24.32 -3.34
N GLN A 478 -2.38 -25.10 -2.89
CA GLN A 478 -3.81 -24.83 -2.99
C GLN A 478 -4.29 -24.40 -1.60
N PRO A 479 -4.52 -23.11 -1.33
CA PRO A 479 -4.85 -22.64 0.02
C PRO A 479 -6.22 -23.14 0.52
N PHE A 480 -7.14 -23.43 -0.40
CA PHE A 480 -8.46 -24.00 -0.13
C PHE A 480 -8.65 -25.26 -0.97
N TYR A 481 -8.01 -26.35 -0.54
CA TYR A 481 -8.28 -27.68 -1.10
C TYR A 481 -9.65 -28.19 -0.66
N THR A 482 -10.08 -27.83 0.56
CA THR A 482 -11.45 -28.03 1.08
C THR A 482 -12.14 -26.68 1.29
N LEU A 483 -13.48 -26.72 1.45
CA LEU A 483 -14.29 -25.52 1.73
C LEU A 483 -13.90 -24.84 3.06
N ASP A 484 -13.44 -25.62 4.04
CA ASP A 484 -13.07 -25.13 5.38
C ASP A 484 -11.67 -24.49 5.43
N GLY A 485 -10.97 -24.38 4.29
CA GLY A 485 -9.66 -23.75 4.22
C GLY A 485 -8.48 -24.67 4.57
N VAL A 486 -8.66 -25.98 4.44
CA VAL A 486 -7.52 -26.91 4.47
C VAL A 486 -6.67 -26.63 3.23
N SER A 487 -5.40 -26.31 3.45
CA SER A 487 -4.44 -26.10 2.37
C SER A 487 -3.79 -27.42 1.98
N ARG A 488 -3.43 -27.55 0.70
CA ARG A 488 -2.66 -28.68 0.17
C ARG A 488 -1.45 -28.16 -0.59
N THR A 489 -0.26 -28.62 -0.23
CA THR A 489 0.99 -28.27 -0.88
C THR A 489 1.65 -29.52 -1.42
N ILE A 490 1.97 -29.49 -2.71
CA ILE A 490 2.79 -30.49 -3.39
C ILE A 490 4.11 -29.83 -3.69
N SER A 491 5.22 -30.42 -3.26
CA SER A 491 6.55 -29.88 -3.49
C SER A 491 7.48 -30.95 -4.05
N LEU A 492 8.38 -30.53 -4.94
CA LEU A 492 9.53 -31.29 -5.41
C LEU A 492 10.78 -30.50 -5.04
N PHE A 493 11.84 -31.20 -4.63
CA PHE A 493 13.08 -30.54 -4.25
C PHE A 493 14.30 -31.37 -4.60
N GLN A 494 15.42 -30.67 -4.76
CA GLN A 494 16.76 -31.21 -4.84
C GLN A 494 17.66 -30.37 -3.94
N ARG A 495 18.49 -31.04 -3.14
CA ARG A 495 19.42 -30.43 -2.19
C ARG A 495 20.76 -31.15 -2.30
N THR A 496 21.78 -30.40 -2.69
CA THR A 496 23.17 -30.84 -2.58
C THR A 496 23.81 -30.11 -1.41
N THR A 497 24.51 -30.83 -0.54
CA THR A 497 25.18 -30.30 0.64
C THR A 497 26.59 -30.85 0.68
N ASP A 498 27.61 -29.98 0.54
CA ASP A 498 29.02 -30.36 0.56
C ASP A 498 29.57 -30.41 2.01
N SER A 499 28.91 -29.69 2.92
CA SER A 499 29.10 -29.80 4.37
C SER A 499 27.84 -29.26 5.05
N LEU A 500 27.43 -29.84 6.18
CA LEU A 500 26.25 -29.34 6.89
C LEU A 500 26.43 -27.87 7.31
N THR A 501 27.66 -27.47 7.64
CA THR A 501 28.03 -26.15 8.15
C THR A 501 29.49 -25.82 7.79
N ARG A 502 29.94 -24.58 8.04
CA ARG A 502 31.34 -24.17 7.79
C ARG A 502 32.39 -25.01 8.52
N VAL A 503 32.07 -25.54 9.70
CA VAL A 503 33.03 -26.22 10.59
C VAL A 503 32.72 -27.68 10.86
N SER A 504 31.52 -28.15 10.53
CA SER A 504 31.09 -29.53 10.81
C SER A 504 31.97 -30.57 10.13
N SER A 505 31.89 -31.80 10.64
CA SER A 505 32.46 -32.99 10.00
C SER A 505 32.10 -33.07 8.51
N ARG A 506 33.06 -33.50 7.69
CA ARG A 506 32.98 -33.44 6.22
C ARG A 506 32.36 -34.69 5.61
N PHE A 507 31.29 -34.51 4.86
CA PHE A 507 30.69 -35.51 3.98
C PHE A 507 29.71 -34.79 3.05
N ASP A 508 29.52 -35.33 1.84
CA ASP A 508 28.60 -34.74 0.89
C ASP A 508 27.27 -35.50 0.89
N THR A 509 26.17 -34.79 0.66
CA THR A 509 24.87 -35.40 0.40
C THR A 509 24.21 -34.81 -0.84
N ASP A 510 23.68 -35.65 -1.71
CA ASP A 510 22.77 -35.25 -2.77
C ASP A 510 21.40 -35.89 -2.51
N THR A 511 20.41 -35.06 -2.23
CA THR A 511 19.06 -35.50 -1.88
C THR A 511 18.07 -34.92 -2.87
N TRP A 512 17.25 -35.76 -3.47
CA TRP A 512 16.07 -35.32 -4.20
C TRP A 512 14.82 -35.96 -3.62
N GLY A 513 13.69 -35.30 -3.77
CA GLY A 513 12.47 -35.76 -3.13
C GLY A 513 11.22 -35.03 -3.54
N GLY A 514 10.11 -35.53 -3.02
CA GLY A 514 8.79 -34.96 -3.20
C GLY A 514 7.99 -35.06 -1.92
N SER A 515 7.13 -34.08 -1.67
CA SER A 515 6.26 -34.07 -0.50
C SER A 515 4.83 -33.68 -0.84
N LEU A 516 3.89 -34.27 -0.11
CA LEU A 516 2.49 -33.89 -0.10
C LEU A 516 2.13 -33.52 1.33
N ARG A 517 1.74 -32.27 1.55
CA ARG A 517 1.42 -31.73 2.88
C ARG A 517 0.07 -31.05 2.90
N TYR A 518 -0.67 -31.25 3.97
CA TYR A 518 -1.93 -30.59 4.27
C TYR A 518 -1.75 -29.68 5.49
N GLY A 519 -2.26 -28.45 5.39
CA GLY A 519 -2.35 -27.51 6.50
C GLY A 519 -3.80 -27.36 6.93
N ILE A 520 -4.15 -27.83 8.12
CA ILE A 520 -5.50 -27.86 8.63
C ILE A 520 -5.65 -26.75 9.67
N PRO A 521 -6.37 -25.65 9.38
CA PRO A 521 -6.69 -24.65 10.39
C PRO A 521 -7.72 -25.24 11.37
N ILE A 522 -7.40 -25.24 12.66
CA ILE A 522 -8.31 -25.72 13.72
C ILE A 522 -9.01 -24.52 14.38
N THR A 523 -8.26 -23.45 14.62
CA THR A 523 -8.79 -22.17 15.12
C THR A 523 -8.12 -21.02 14.36
N GLU A 524 -8.40 -19.76 14.73
CA GLU A 524 -7.66 -18.62 14.18
C GLU A 524 -6.18 -18.58 14.61
N TYR A 525 -5.78 -19.39 15.60
CA TYR A 525 -4.41 -19.44 16.14
C TYR A 525 -3.75 -20.81 16.00
N ASP A 526 -4.52 -21.90 15.97
CA ASP A 526 -4.05 -23.27 15.95
C ASP A 526 -4.15 -23.89 14.55
N SER A 527 -3.08 -24.53 14.10
CA SER A 527 -3.04 -25.30 12.86
C SER A 527 -2.31 -26.61 13.04
N ILE A 528 -2.78 -27.64 12.33
CA ILE A 528 -2.14 -28.95 12.26
C ILE A 528 -1.55 -29.12 10.86
N ARG A 529 -0.36 -29.70 10.78
CA ARG A 529 0.28 -30.12 9.53
C ARG A 529 0.26 -31.63 9.47
N LEU A 530 -0.18 -32.20 8.37
CA LEU A 530 -0.12 -33.64 8.10
C LEU A 530 0.42 -33.84 6.68
N GLY A 531 1.38 -34.72 6.49
CA GLY A 531 1.94 -34.96 5.18
C GLY A 531 2.83 -36.18 5.12
N GLY A 532 3.30 -36.47 3.92
CA GLY A 532 4.34 -37.45 3.70
C GLY A 532 5.38 -36.93 2.71
N SER A 533 6.64 -37.30 2.92
CA SER A 533 7.74 -36.94 2.05
C SER A 533 8.52 -38.18 1.63
N PHE A 534 8.81 -38.30 0.34
CA PHE A 534 9.78 -39.25 -0.18
C PHE A 534 11.12 -38.53 -0.38
N ARG A 535 12.21 -39.13 0.09
CA ARG A 535 13.57 -38.60 -0.03
C ARG A 535 14.48 -39.73 -0.52
N SER A 536 15.27 -39.46 -1.54
CA SER A 536 16.36 -40.31 -1.98
C SER A 536 17.65 -39.54 -1.79
N THR A 537 18.52 -40.05 -0.93
CA THR A 537 19.74 -39.40 -0.46
C THR A 537 20.94 -40.28 -0.80
N GLN A 538 21.87 -39.74 -1.58
CA GLN A 538 23.20 -40.30 -1.74
C GLN A 538 24.14 -39.60 -0.76
N LEU A 539 24.86 -40.38 0.06
CA LEU A 539 25.92 -39.92 0.94
C LEU A 539 27.27 -40.25 0.30
N THR A 540 28.18 -39.28 0.25
CA THR A 540 29.54 -39.49 -0.27
C THR A 540 30.55 -39.25 0.83
N VAL A 541 31.39 -40.26 1.10
CA VAL A 541 32.54 -40.15 2.01
C VAL A 541 33.75 -39.57 1.26
N LEU A 542 34.49 -38.69 1.92
CA LEU A 542 35.65 -37.99 1.41
C LEU A 542 36.92 -38.58 2.04
N GLU A 543 37.76 -39.23 1.22
CA GLU A 543 38.96 -39.91 1.67
C GLU A 543 39.88 -38.98 2.47
N GLY A 544 40.22 -39.38 3.71
CA GLY A 544 41.09 -38.63 4.60
C GLY A 544 40.48 -37.36 5.23
N SER A 545 39.16 -37.17 5.13
CA SER A 545 38.46 -36.03 5.76
C SER A 545 37.13 -36.39 6.42
N THR A 546 36.46 -37.44 5.95
CA THR A 546 35.24 -37.95 6.61
C THR A 546 35.63 -38.75 7.85
N PRO A 547 35.02 -38.47 9.02
CA PRO A 547 35.36 -39.17 10.26
C PRO A 547 34.93 -40.63 10.25
N GLN A 548 35.66 -41.47 10.98
CA GLN A 548 35.44 -42.93 11.02
C GLN A 548 34.00 -43.31 11.35
N GLN A 549 33.32 -42.59 12.26
CA GLN A 549 31.92 -42.88 12.63
C GLN A 549 30.95 -42.77 11.44
N ILE A 550 31.20 -41.86 10.48
CA ILE A 550 30.37 -41.72 9.29
C ILE A 550 30.72 -42.80 8.25
N ILE A 551 32.01 -43.17 8.16
CA ILE A 551 32.45 -44.29 7.33
C ILE A 551 31.80 -45.59 7.82
N ASP A 552 31.82 -45.85 9.13
CA ASP A 552 31.20 -47.02 9.76
C ASP A 552 29.70 -47.06 9.50
N PHE A 553 29.02 -45.90 9.55
CA PHE A 553 27.60 -45.80 9.20
C PHE A 553 27.33 -46.23 7.75
N VAL A 554 28.16 -45.77 6.80
CA VAL A 554 28.05 -46.12 5.38
C VAL A 554 28.39 -47.60 5.14
N ASP A 555 29.40 -48.13 5.81
CA ASP A 555 29.79 -49.54 5.69
C ASP A 555 28.70 -50.49 6.20
N GLN A 556 27.91 -50.05 7.19
CA GLN A 556 26.80 -50.83 7.76
C GLN A 556 25.50 -50.69 6.97
N ASN A 557 25.15 -49.48 6.52
CA ASN A 557 23.83 -49.16 5.98
C ASN A 557 23.83 -48.90 4.46
N GLY A 558 24.99 -48.85 3.82
CA GLY A 558 25.16 -48.42 2.42
C GLY A 558 25.35 -46.91 2.28
N ASP A 559 25.45 -46.42 1.05
CA ASP A 559 25.69 -45.01 0.72
C ASP A 559 24.48 -44.33 0.04
N SER A 560 23.44 -45.10 -0.26
CA SER A 560 22.24 -44.63 -0.96
C SER A 560 20.99 -45.04 -0.18
N PHE A 561 20.16 -44.06 0.17
CA PHE A 561 19.05 -44.24 1.08
C PHE A 561 17.76 -43.67 0.51
N ASN A 562 16.71 -44.48 0.45
CA ASN A 562 15.36 -44.02 0.25
C ASN A 562 14.64 -43.97 1.59
N ALA A 563 13.94 -42.88 1.86
CA ALA A 563 13.13 -42.70 3.06
C ALA A 563 11.75 -42.18 2.68
N LEU A 564 10.71 -42.80 3.25
CA LEU A 564 9.35 -42.29 3.21
C LEU A 564 9.01 -41.80 4.62
N THR A 565 8.93 -40.49 4.82
CA THR A 565 8.61 -39.90 6.13
C THR A 565 7.14 -39.51 6.22
N PHE A 566 6.53 -39.76 7.36
CA PHE A 566 5.29 -39.11 7.79
C PHE A 566 5.64 -37.83 8.53
N ASP A 567 5.27 -36.69 7.95
CA ASP A 567 5.54 -35.37 8.51
C ASP A 567 4.27 -34.86 9.21
N THR A 568 4.34 -34.63 10.53
CA THR A 568 3.21 -34.09 11.30
C THR A 568 3.65 -32.95 12.20
N GLY A 569 2.69 -32.11 12.59
CA GLY A 569 2.95 -31.15 13.65
C GLY A 569 1.79 -30.24 13.97
N TRP A 570 2.01 -29.45 15.02
CA TRP A 570 1.07 -28.49 15.55
C TRP A 570 1.74 -27.13 15.71
N VAL A 571 1.07 -26.08 15.24
CA VAL A 571 1.50 -24.70 15.39
C VAL A 571 0.39 -23.90 16.04
N ARG A 572 0.72 -23.19 17.11
CA ARG A 572 -0.15 -22.19 17.74
C ARG A 572 0.54 -20.84 17.70
N ASP A 573 0.03 -19.87 16.95
CA ASP A 573 0.59 -18.52 16.86
C ASP A 573 -0.44 -17.47 17.33
N THR A 574 -0.19 -16.85 18.48
CA THR A 574 -1.01 -15.76 19.04
C THR A 574 -0.29 -14.40 18.97
N ARG A 575 0.82 -14.31 18.25
CA ARG A 575 1.61 -13.07 18.17
C ARG A 575 0.78 -11.97 17.52
N ASN A 576 0.91 -10.76 18.03
CA ASN A 576 0.18 -9.61 17.51
C ASN A 576 0.69 -9.15 16.12
N ARG A 577 1.88 -9.59 15.71
CA ARG A 577 2.48 -9.34 14.39
C ARG A 577 3.56 -10.37 14.09
N THR A 578 3.80 -10.62 12.80
CA THR A 578 4.75 -11.64 12.33
C THR A 578 6.21 -11.24 12.52
N VAL A 579 6.54 -9.97 12.22
CA VAL A 579 7.87 -9.39 12.39
C VAL A 579 7.82 -8.37 13.52
N PHE A 580 8.83 -8.39 14.38
CA PHE A 580 8.92 -7.54 15.55
C PHE A 580 7.68 -7.57 16.47
N ALA A 581 7.18 -8.77 16.77
CA ALA A 581 6.17 -8.99 17.79
C ALA A 581 6.54 -8.32 19.12
N ASP A 582 5.53 -7.80 19.83
CA ASP A 582 5.68 -7.19 21.16
C ASP A 582 4.82 -7.89 22.22
N LYS A 583 3.88 -8.74 21.79
CA LYS A 583 2.96 -9.47 22.65
C LYS A 583 2.53 -10.78 21.98
N GLY A 584 2.31 -11.78 22.82
CA GLY A 584 1.80 -13.09 22.41
C GLY A 584 2.93 -14.11 22.30
N TYR A 585 2.60 -15.29 21.80
CA TYR A 585 3.55 -16.40 21.76
C TYR A 585 3.32 -17.28 20.55
N ILE A 586 4.31 -18.11 20.25
CA ILE A 586 4.22 -19.16 19.25
C ILE A 586 4.77 -20.48 19.81
N HIS A 587 4.01 -21.56 19.60
CA HIS A 587 4.47 -22.94 19.77
C HIS A 587 4.57 -23.60 18.40
N ARG A 588 5.64 -24.37 18.17
CA ARG A 588 5.79 -25.26 17.02
C ARG A 588 6.27 -26.61 17.54
N LEU A 589 5.46 -27.64 17.33
CA LEU A 589 5.82 -29.02 17.60
C LEU A 589 5.79 -29.78 16.28
N PHE A 590 6.91 -30.31 15.82
CA PHE A 590 6.99 -31.13 14.61
C PHE A 590 7.54 -32.51 14.92
N ALA A 591 7.05 -33.49 14.19
CA ALA A 591 7.53 -34.86 14.20
C ALA A 591 7.65 -35.35 12.75
N ASP A 592 8.86 -35.69 12.34
CA ASP A 592 9.15 -36.36 11.07
C ASP A 592 9.54 -37.80 11.39
N ILE A 593 8.72 -38.75 10.95
CA ILE A 593 8.88 -40.16 11.30
C ILE A 593 9.09 -40.94 9.99
N SER A 594 10.28 -41.49 9.77
CA SER A 594 10.49 -42.42 8.65
C SER A 594 9.59 -43.63 8.85
N ILE A 595 8.99 -44.18 7.79
CA ILE A 595 8.09 -45.34 7.83
C ILE A 595 8.92 -46.58 7.44
N PRO A 596 8.75 -47.73 8.13
CA PRO A 596 9.53 -48.96 7.95
C PRO A 596 9.17 -49.72 6.65
N VAL A 597 9.28 -49.05 5.52
CA VAL A 597 9.07 -49.57 4.15
C VAL A 597 10.26 -49.22 3.26
N ALA A 598 11.24 -48.47 3.78
CA ALA A 598 12.37 -47.91 3.05
C ALA A 598 13.69 -48.19 3.82
N ASP A 599 14.80 -47.61 3.37
CA ASP A 599 16.15 -48.07 3.75
C ASP A 599 16.60 -47.60 5.15
N LEU A 600 16.02 -46.51 5.67
CA LEU A 600 16.37 -45.95 6.97
C LEU A 600 15.14 -45.69 7.86
N GLU A 601 15.24 -46.10 9.10
CA GLU A 601 14.22 -46.03 10.14
C GLU A 601 14.68 -45.10 11.26
N TYR A 602 14.13 -43.90 11.27
CA TYR A 602 14.43 -42.88 12.27
C TYR A 602 13.22 -41.98 12.52
N TYR A 603 13.24 -41.25 13.62
CA TYR A 603 12.29 -40.19 13.90
C TYR A 603 13.00 -38.94 14.39
N LYS A 604 12.38 -37.78 14.17
CA LYS A 604 12.90 -36.47 14.54
C LYS A 604 11.78 -35.60 15.09
N LEU A 605 11.94 -35.18 16.34
CA LEU A 605 11.02 -34.34 17.07
C LEU A 605 11.66 -32.98 17.32
N THR A 606 10.92 -31.91 17.03
CA THR A 606 11.37 -30.54 17.32
C THR A 606 10.26 -29.77 18.01
N TYR A 607 10.63 -29.04 19.07
CA TYR A 607 9.76 -28.15 19.79
C TYR A 607 10.39 -26.77 19.92
N ASP A 608 9.77 -25.77 19.30
CA ASP A 608 10.16 -24.37 19.42
C ASP A 608 9.04 -23.59 20.12
N TYR A 609 9.41 -22.85 21.16
CA TYR A 609 8.54 -21.93 21.88
C TYR A 609 9.17 -20.54 21.92
N GLU A 610 8.39 -19.52 21.59
CA GLU A 610 8.82 -18.12 21.64
C GLU A 610 7.69 -17.27 22.23
N GLN A 611 7.99 -16.53 23.30
CA GLN A 611 7.05 -15.71 24.05
C GLN A 611 7.51 -14.26 24.08
N TYR A 612 6.57 -13.35 23.84
CA TYR A 612 6.72 -11.91 23.98
C TYR A 612 5.79 -11.39 25.07
N PHE A 613 6.32 -10.68 26.05
CA PHE A 613 5.53 -10.05 27.09
C PHE A 613 5.97 -8.59 27.29
N PRO A 614 5.06 -7.62 27.08
CA PRO A 614 5.38 -6.21 27.26
C PRO A 614 5.54 -5.92 28.76
N ILE A 615 6.72 -5.43 29.16
CA ILE A 615 6.98 -5.03 30.56
C ILE A 615 6.47 -3.60 30.77
N ASN A 616 6.77 -2.71 29.83
CA ASN A 616 6.23 -1.34 29.76
C ASN A 616 6.24 -0.83 28.31
N ARG A 617 5.94 0.46 28.07
CA ARG A 617 5.87 1.04 26.72
C ARG A 617 7.21 1.06 25.96
N HIS A 618 8.33 0.90 26.66
CA HIS A 618 9.70 1.00 26.13
C HIS A 618 10.49 -0.31 26.24
N LEU A 619 9.95 -1.33 26.91
CA LEU A 619 10.65 -2.58 27.23
C LEU A 619 9.74 -3.79 27.02
N ILE A 620 10.24 -4.76 26.27
CA ILE A 620 9.57 -6.05 26.03
C ILE A 620 10.53 -7.16 26.45
N GLY A 621 10.04 -8.10 27.25
CA GLY A 621 10.77 -9.32 27.55
C GLY A 621 10.46 -10.40 26.53
N THR A 622 11.47 -11.17 26.13
CA THR A 622 11.31 -12.36 25.30
C THR A 622 11.98 -13.57 25.92
N ALA A 623 11.37 -14.72 25.69
CA ALA A 623 11.94 -16.01 26.01
C ALA A 623 11.75 -16.94 24.81
N ARG A 624 12.83 -17.57 24.36
CA ARG A 624 12.83 -18.62 23.34
C ARG A 624 13.39 -19.90 23.93
N LEU A 625 12.73 -21.01 23.65
CA LEU A 625 13.15 -22.36 23.98
C LEU A 625 13.10 -23.20 22.70
N GLY A 626 14.18 -23.91 22.41
CA GLY A 626 14.27 -24.87 21.32
C GLY A 626 14.76 -26.21 21.84
N VAL A 627 14.00 -27.26 21.60
CA VAL A 627 14.36 -28.64 21.96
C VAL A 627 14.28 -29.51 20.71
N GLY A 628 15.34 -30.25 20.42
CA GLY A 628 15.39 -31.22 19.34
C GLY A 628 15.76 -32.60 19.88
N TYR A 629 15.06 -33.62 19.45
CA TYR A 629 15.39 -35.01 19.75
C TYR A 629 15.16 -35.87 18.50
N ALA A 630 16.12 -36.69 18.13
CA ALA A 630 16.02 -37.60 17.00
C ALA A 630 16.66 -38.93 17.37
N ASP A 631 16.18 -40.03 16.82
CA ASP A 631 16.80 -41.33 17.06
C ASP A 631 16.52 -42.29 15.91
N SER A 632 17.39 -43.29 15.74
CA SER A 632 17.11 -44.44 14.89
C SER A 632 16.19 -45.42 15.61
N TYR A 633 15.54 -46.30 14.85
CA TYR A 633 14.78 -47.40 15.41
C TYR A 633 14.78 -48.60 14.44
N GLY A 634 14.30 -49.75 14.92
CA GLY A 634 14.19 -50.97 14.12
C GLY A 634 15.53 -51.47 13.61
N ASP A 635 15.71 -51.57 12.30
CA ASP A 635 16.91 -52.16 11.69
C ASP A 635 18.05 -51.15 11.46
N THR A 636 17.78 -49.84 11.62
CA THR A 636 18.79 -48.79 11.49
C THR A 636 19.59 -48.64 12.77
N THR A 637 20.91 -48.83 12.68
CA THR A 637 21.80 -48.88 13.86
C THR A 637 22.00 -47.51 14.51
N ASP A 638 22.21 -46.47 13.71
CA ASP A 638 22.51 -45.12 14.18
C ASP A 638 21.68 -44.05 13.44
N LEU A 639 21.48 -42.90 14.08
CA LEU A 639 20.83 -41.76 13.43
C LEU A 639 21.66 -41.31 12.21
N PRO A 640 21.04 -41.13 11.02
CA PRO A 640 21.76 -40.68 9.83
C PRO A 640 22.51 -39.37 10.08
N PRO A 641 23.80 -39.24 9.70
CA PRO A 641 24.61 -38.07 10.03
C PRO A 641 24.01 -36.73 9.57
N TYR A 642 23.31 -36.72 8.43
CA TYR A 642 22.63 -35.53 7.89
C TYR A 642 21.33 -35.15 8.61
N GLU A 643 20.85 -35.95 9.57
CA GLU A 643 19.68 -35.65 10.40
C GLU A 643 20.04 -35.15 11.81
N LYS A 644 21.33 -35.17 12.19
CA LYS A 644 21.82 -34.68 13.49
C LYS A 644 21.54 -33.19 13.71
N PHE A 645 21.46 -32.78 14.98
CA PHE A 645 21.28 -31.40 15.39
C PHE A 645 22.60 -30.68 15.64
N PHE A 646 22.59 -29.35 15.45
CA PHE A 646 23.72 -28.46 15.69
C PHE A 646 23.28 -27.23 16.49
N ALA A 647 24.20 -26.64 17.26
CA ALA A 647 24.02 -25.39 18.02
C ALA A 647 25.31 -24.53 18.02
N GLY A 648 25.15 -23.25 18.34
CA GLY A 648 26.15 -22.19 18.18
C GLY A 648 25.77 -21.20 17.08
N GLY A 649 26.14 -19.93 17.24
CA GLY A 649 25.89 -18.84 16.28
C GLY A 649 24.59 -18.05 16.53
N ILE A 650 24.29 -17.11 15.61
CA ILE A 650 23.28 -16.06 15.83
C ILE A 650 21.85 -16.56 16.08
N ASN A 651 21.51 -17.74 15.57
CA ASN A 651 20.18 -18.35 15.70
C ASN A 651 20.05 -19.34 16.88
N SER A 652 21.09 -19.49 17.72
CA SER A 652 21.07 -20.41 18.86
C SER A 652 21.79 -19.86 20.09
N VAL A 653 23.07 -20.17 20.28
CA VAL A 653 23.89 -19.62 21.37
C VAL A 653 24.90 -18.65 20.77
N ARG A 654 24.59 -17.35 20.80
CA ARG A 654 25.48 -16.30 20.31
C ARG A 654 26.79 -16.31 21.10
N GLY A 655 27.92 -15.89 20.51
CA GLY A 655 29.23 -15.92 21.17
C GLY A 655 30.02 -17.20 20.95
N TYR A 656 29.34 -18.28 20.55
CA TYR A 656 29.96 -19.48 20.02
C TYR A 656 29.80 -19.49 18.49
N GLN A 657 30.80 -20.03 17.80
CA GLN A 657 30.80 -20.14 16.35
C GLN A 657 29.59 -20.95 15.86
N GLY A 658 29.07 -20.61 14.68
CA GLY A 658 27.92 -21.30 14.09
C GLY A 658 28.12 -22.82 14.05
N SER A 659 27.24 -23.56 14.74
CA SER A 659 27.24 -25.04 14.80
C SER A 659 28.45 -25.69 15.48
N SER A 660 29.23 -24.95 16.29
CA SER A 660 30.44 -25.49 16.96
C SER A 660 30.18 -26.26 18.25
N LEU A 661 28.97 -26.18 18.82
CA LEU A 661 28.66 -26.79 20.10
C LEU A 661 28.28 -28.26 19.97
N GLY A 662 28.71 -29.05 20.96
CA GLY A 662 28.42 -30.48 21.09
C GLY A 662 29.64 -31.35 20.87
N THR A 663 29.39 -32.62 20.55
CA THR A 663 30.42 -33.63 20.33
C THR A 663 31.22 -33.39 19.06
N ARG A 664 32.49 -33.79 19.12
CA ARG A 664 33.47 -33.60 18.05
C ARG A 664 34.01 -34.92 17.54
N ASP A 665 34.40 -34.94 16.28
CA ASP A 665 35.07 -36.07 15.66
C ASP A 665 36.58 -36.12 15.96
N GLU A 666 37.26 -37.15 15.44
CA GLU A 666 38.70 -37.37 15.60
C GLU A 666 39.57 -36.27 14.98
N TYR A 667 39.01 -35.45 14.08
CA TYR A 667 39.66 -34.30 13.47
C TYR A 667 39.31 -32.99 14.19
N ASN A 668 38.66 -33.07 15.36
CA ASN A 668 38.19 -31.96 16.17
C ASN A 668 37.13 -31.09 15.46
N ASN A 669 36.37 -31.64 14.51
CA ASN A 669 35.22 -30.95 13.91
C ASN A 669 33.92 -31.30 14.66
N PRO A 670 32.96 -30.37 14.80
CA PRO A 670 31.64 -30.67 15.35
C PRO A 670 30.90 -31.73 14.53
N LEU A 671 30.50 -32.81 15.19
CA LEU A 671 29.76 -33.91 14.57
C LEU A 671 28.24 -33.72 14.67
N GLY A 672 27.79 -32.91 15.63
CA GLY A 672 26.39 -32.79 16.00
C GLY A 672 25.90 -34.01 16.79
N GLY A 673 24.62 -34.00 17.17
CA GLY A 673 24.08 -35.03 18.06
C GLY A 673 22.58 -35.22 17.96
N ASN A 674 22.07 -36.22 18.68
CA ASN A 674 20.68 -36.64 18.61
C ASN A 674 19.77 -35.79 19.52
N PHE A 675 20.34 -35.12 20.51
CA PHE A 675 19.59 -34.26 21.44
C PHE A 675 20.16 -32.84 21.47
N ARG A 676 19.29 -31.83 21.38
CA ARG A 676 19.67 -30.41 21.41
C ARG A 676 18.76 -29.62 22.31
N THR A 677 19.34 -28.73 23.11
CA THR A 677 18.60 -27.76 23.93
C THR A 677 19.16 -26.36 23.71
N ILE A 678 18.28 -25.39 23.51
CA ILE A 678 18.61 -23.97 23.32
C ILE A 678 17.60 -23.14 24.13
N THR A 679 18.09 -22.18 24.88
CA THR A 679 17.29 -21.16 25.59
C THR A 679 17.89 -19.79 25.30
N GLN A 680 17.04 -18.83 24.90
CA GLN A 680 17.45 -17.45 24.69
C GLN A 680 16.48 -16.54 25.45
N LEU A 681 17.01 -15.68 26.32
CA LEU A 681 16.25 -14.69 27.07
C LEU A 681 16.70 -13.31 26.62
N GLU A 682 15.78 -12.46 26.15
CA GLU A 682 16.14 -11.10 25.72
C GLU A 682 15.26 -10.01 26.34
N MET A 683 15.87 -8.85 26.53
CA MET A 683 15.20 -7.59 26.82
C MET A 683 15.30 -6.69 25.59
N LEU A 684 14.17 -6.35 25.00
CA LEU A 684 14.07 -5.57 23.76
C LEU A 684 13.70 -4.11 24.04
N PHE A 685 14.37 -3.19 23.34
CA PHE A 685 14.20 -1.75 23.45
C PHE A 685 13.73 -1.15 22.11
N PRO A 686 12.42 -1.21 21.79
CA PRO A 686 11.88 -0.80 20.48
C PRO A 686 11.99 0.70 20.19
N THR A 687 12.11 1.58 21.19
CA THR A 687 12.11 3.04 21.01
C THR A 687 13.47 3.70 21.21
N LEU A 688 14.53 2.92 21.47
CA LEU A 688 15.83 3.47 21.88
C LEU A 688 16.48 4.36 20.80
N LEU A 689 16.24 4.06 19.53
CA LEU A 689 16.79 4.78 18.38
C LEU A 689 15.72 5.63 17.65
N GLY A 690 14.62 5.97 18.33
CA GLY A 690 13.48 6.74 17.81
C GLY A 690 12.20 5.90 17.66
N GLU A 691 11.10 6.53 17.23
CA GLU A 691 9.81 5.84 17.00
C GLU A 691 9.77 4.97 15.73
N SER A 692 10.93 4.67 15.15
CA SER A 692 11.02 3.82 13.96
C SER A 692 10.71 2.38 14.34
N ARG A 693 9.59 1.85 13.84
CA ARG A 693 9.17 0.45 14.05
C ARG A 693 10.06 -0.59 13.33
N ASN A 694 11.14 -0.14 12.70
CA ASN A 694 11.98 -0.96 11.83
C ASN A 694 13.31 -1.34 12.49
N THR A 695 13.61 -0.87 13.70
CA THR A 695 14.83 -1.23 14.44
C THR A 695 14.49 -1.78 15.82
N ARG A 696 15.39 -2.60 16.35
CA ARG A 696 15.27 -3.18 17.68
C ARG A 696 16.64 -3.41 18.28
N PHE A 697 16.88 -2.81 19.43
CA PHE A 697 18.04 -3.12 20.26
C PHE A 697 17.67 -4.18 21.29
N SER A 698 18.57 -5.10 21.62
CA SER A 698 18.34 -6.11 22.65
C SER A 698 19.56 -6.31 23.55
N LEU A 699 19.28 -6.69 24.80
CA LEU A 699 20.24 -7.32 25.71
C LEU A 699 19.82 -8.78 25.85
N PHE A 700 20.74 -9.72 25.75
CA PHE A 700 20.38 -11.14 25.77
C PHE A 700 21.27 -11.98 26.69
N VAL A 701 20.73 -13.12 27.09
CA VAL A 701 21.44 -14.25 27.68
C VAL A 701 20.99 -15.50 26.94
N ASP A 702 21.94 -16.21 26.35
CA ASP A 702 21.71 -17.46 25.65
C ASP A 702 22.34 -18.61 26.43
N ALA A 703 21.73 -19.79 26.39
CA ALA A 703 22.27 -21.02 26.93
C ALA A 703 21.84 -22.22 26.08
N GLY A 704 22.72 -23.18 25.83
CA GLY A 704 22.36 -24.37 25.07
C GLY A 704 23.56 -25.27 24.79
N ASN A 705 23.25 -26.51 24.38
CA ASN A 705 24.25 -27.46 23.88
C ASN A 705 23.59 -28.55 23.02
N VAL A 706 24.42 -29.38 22.40
CA VAL A 706 24.07 -30.59 21.65
C VAL A 706 24.75 -31.77 22.32
N PHE A 707 24.04 -32.90 22.41
CA PHE A 707 24.48 -34.13 23.06
C PHE A 707 24.31 -35.30 22.11
N ASP A 708 25.18 -36.31 22.22
CA ASP A 708 25.15 -37.51 21.38
C ASP A 708 23.81 -38.24 21.49
N THR A 709 23.33 -38.46 22.71
CA THR A 709 21.99 -39.00 23.01
C THR A 709 21.27 -38.17 24.07
N TYR A 710 20.01 -38.52 24.38
CA TYR A 710 19.27 -37.82 25.44
C TYR A 710 19.81 -38.19 26.85
N ASP A 711 20.37 -39.38 27.03
CA ASP A 711 20.91 -39.86 28.31
C ASP A 711 22.20 -39.12 28.68
N ASP A 712 22.91 -38.57 27.69
CA ASP A 712 24.13 -37.77 27.87
C ASP A 712 23.83 -36.32 28.30
N PHE A 713 22.56 -35.94 28.43
CA PHE A 713 22.20 -34.59 28.84
C PHE A 713 22.72 -34.28 30.25
N ASP A 714 23.68 -33.36 30.33
CA ASP A 714 24.12 -32.73 31.57
C ASP A 714 23.91 -31.21 31.51
N ALA A 715 23.16 -30.68 32.48
CA ALA A 715 22.96 -29.24 32.62
C ALA A 715 24.26 -28.48 32.87
N GLY A 716 25.29 -29.13 33.44
CA GLY A 716 26.62 -28.58 33.66
C GLY A 716 27.40 -28.33 32.36
N GLU A 717 27.09 -29.06 31.29
CA GLU A 717 27.75 -28.92 29.98
C GLU A 717 27.12 -27.84 29.11
N LEU A 718 26.00 -27.24 29.52
CA LEU A 718 25.36 -26.16 28.77
C LEU A 718 26.29 -24.96 28.63
N ARG A 719 26.53 -24.53 27.39
CA ARG A 719 27.28 -23.31 27.09
C ARG A 719 26.37 -22.11 27.14
N ALA A 720 26.82 -21.05 27.80
CA ALA A 720 26.07 -19.84 28.04
C ALA A 720 26.84 -18.61 27.59
N SER A 721 26.10 -17.58 27.18
CA SER A 721 26.67 -16.31 26.76
C SER A 721 25.73 -15.15 27.10
N THR A 722 26.26 -13.94 27.07
CA THR A 722 25.46 -12.72 27.18
C THR A 722 25.96 -11.66 26.23
N GLY A 723 25.11 -10.74 25.82
CA GLY A 723 25.53 -9.72 24.88
C GLY A 723 24.48 -8.69 24.51
N VAL A 724 24.81 -7.94 23.47
CA VAL A 724 23.97 -6.90 22.87
C VAL A 724 23.61 -7.31 21.45
N GLY A 725 22.32 -7.18 21.11
CA GLY A 725 21.79 -7.46 19.79
C GLY A 725 21.25 -6.19 19.13
N PHE A 726 21.34 -6.13 17.81
CA PHE A 726 20.73 -5.08 17.01
C PHE A 726 20.07 -5.71 15.78
N GLN A 727 18.78 -5.44 15.61
CA GLN A 727 18.01 -5.88 14.47
C GLN A 727 17.49 -4.68 13.68
N TRP A 728 17.59 -4.70 12.36
CA TRP A 728 17.14 -3.64 11.47
C TRP A 728 16.44 -4.21 10.24
N LEU A 729 15.13 -3.98 10.14
CA LEU A 729 14.33 -4.33 8.98
C LEU A 729 14.49 -3.25 7.90
N THR A 730 15.23 -3.59 6.85
CA THR A 730 15.44 -2.70 5.70
C THR A 730 14.46 -3.00 4.57
N PRO A 731 14.06 -2.01 3.75
CA PRO A 731 13.19 -2.25 2.60
C PRO A 731 13.79 -3.12 1.49
N ILE A 732 15.12 -3.23 1.42
CA ILE A 732 15.85 -3.86 0.30
C ILE A 732 16.51 -5.17 0.72
N LEU A 733 17.26 -5.18 1.84
CA LEU A 733 18.06 -6.33 2.28
C LEU A 733 17.32 -7.26 3.26
N GLY A 734 16.07 -6.93 3.61
CA GLY A 734 15.33 -7.63 4.66
C GLY A 734 15.84 -7.28 6.06
N LEU A 735 15.65 -8.21 7.00
CA LEU A 735 16.14 -8.04 8.36
C LEU A 735 17.66 -8.26 8.40
N LEU A 736 18.34 -7.31 9.02
CA LEU A 736 19.73 -7.40 9.41
C LEU A 736 19.75 -7.70 10.89
N GLU A 737 20.49 -8.71 11.31
CA GLU A 737 20.72 -9.02 12.73
C GLU A 737 22.22 -8.98 13.01
N PHE A 738 22.59 -8.31 14.09
CA PHE A 738 23.95 -8.19 14.58
C PHE A 738 23.95 -8.53 16.05
N ALA A 739 24.96 -9.26 16.50
CA ALA A 739 25.16 -9.55 17.90
C ALA A 739 26.63 -9.46 18.27
N ILE A 740 26.90 -8.79 19.39
CA ILE A 740 28.19 -8.86 20.09
C ILE A 740 27.92 -9.63 21.36
N ALA A 741 28.59 -10.78 21.51
CA ALA A 741 28.35 -11.74 22.57
C ALA A 741 29.64 -12.08 23.29
N TYR A 742 29.52 -12.29 24.60
CA TYR A 742 30.58 -12.75 25.48
C TYR A 742 30.20 -14.14 26.01
N PRO A 743 30.94 -15.21 25.65
CA PRO A 743 30.82 -16.52 26.28
C PRO A 743 31.09 -16.43 27.79
N LEU A 744 30.25 -17.07 28.60
CA LEU A 744 30.32 -17.00 30.06
C LEU A 744 31.07 -18.20 30.68
N ASN A 745 31.08 -19.33 29.99
CA ASN A 745 31.65 -20.59 30.45
C ASN A 745 32.21 -21.42 29.28
N ASP A 746 32.98 -20.79 28.40
CA ASP A 746 33.75 -21.51 27.37
C ASP A 746 34.83 -22.41 28.00
N GLU A 747 35.03 -23.58 27.40
CA GLU A 747 36.06 -24.54 27.80
C GLU A 747 37.10 -24.76 26.68
N SER A 748 38.19 -25.45 27.03
CA SER A 748 39.22 -25.82 26.06
C SER A 748 38.63 -26.77 25.01
N GLY A 749 38.50 -26.28 23.78
CA GLY A 749 37.86 -27.01 22.68
C GLY A 749 36.62 -26.30 22.12
N ASP A 750 36.11 -25.26 22.78
CA ASP A 750 35.01 -24.46 22.23
C ASP A 750 35.51 -23.43 21.21
N ASP A 751 34.83 -23.33 20.08
CA ASP A 751 35.10 -22.29 19.08
C ASP A 751 34.19 -21.09 19.35
N THR A 752 34.79 -19.96 19.75
CA THR A 752 34.05 -18.72 20.08
C THR A 752 33.97 -17.74 18.89
N GLU A 753 32.85 -17.03 18.76
CA GLU A 753 32.62 -15.98 17.76
C GLU A 753 31.95 -14.77 18.43
N VAL A 754 32.77 -13.79 18.84
CA VAL A 754 32.32 -12.60 19.61
C VAL A 754 31.34 -11.73 18.81
N PHE A 755 31.60 -11.55 17.51
CA PHE A 755 30.73 -10.77 16.63
C PHE A 755 30.11 -11.67 15.58
N SER A 756 28.78 -11.77 15.61
CA SER A 756 28.00 -12.51 14.62
C SER A 756 27.01 -11.57 13.94
N PHE A 757 26.74 -11.83 12.66
CA PHE A 757 25.76 -11.09 11.91
C PHE A 757 25.10 -11.98 10.87
N THR A 758 23.85 -11.64 10.55
CA THR A 758 23.16 -12.19 9.39
C THR A 758 22.36 -11.10 8.68
N PHE A 759 22.31 -11.19 7.36
CA PHE A 759 21.40 -10.38 6.56
C PHE A 759 20.84 -11.23 5.43
N GLY A 760 19.63 -10.89 4.96
CA GLY A 760 19.02 -11.53 3.79
C GLY A 760 18.64 -13.00 3.95
N ALA A 761 18.87 -13.61 5.12
CA ALA A 761 18.34 -14.94 5.43
C ALA A 761 16.80 -14.86 5.45
N THR A 762 16.15 -15.79 4.76
CA THR A 762 14.69 -15.86 4.66
C THR A 762 14.10 -16.28 6.02
N PHE A 763 13.00 -15.62 6.44
CA PHE A 763 12.27 -15.82 7.71
C PHE A 763 11.34 -17.03 7.71
#